data_AF-A0A3M2C3E7-F1
#
_entry.id   AF-A0A3M2C3E7-F1
#
_cell.length_a   1.000
_cell.length_b   1.000
_cell.length_c   1.000
_cell.angle_alpha   90.00
_cell.angle_beta   90.00
_cell.angle_gamma   90.00
#
_symmetry.space_group_name_H-M   'P 1'
#
loop_
_entity.id
_entity.type
_entity.pdbx_description
1 polymer ?
#
loop_
_entity_poly.entity_id
_entity_poly.type
_entity_poly.pdbx_seq_one_letter_code
_entity_poly.pdbx_strand_id
1 'polypeptide(L)'
;MSTADQEARNIAIDPDRSVIVQAPAGSGKTGLLTLRFLRLLGRVESPEEVVAITFTRKAASEMRLRITQALRMASENSHPDDPHQRQILSLAKTVLHVDQVRGWRLLSSPNRLRILTIDSLCASLVRQIPLASFQGEEIQISDDPKSLYQQAAMVTIQYMLDDPDLALPFSRLMDYMDFRVNRLQMLIADLLSQREQWIHVVMECHADESALRQTLETARRHLVKHHLLQCVNAISELPESEVESMLECARFAASNVGADHPLHACLDLQKLPGSSDAAIQIWRGLVSLLLTGSGSWRKTVNMKTGFPAASSGSSEEKKLFAMQKQQMMSLLEKLATREDLRAILARTVHLPEYSYSEPEWQILEILMKMLRVSLGCLHLIFQERKEVDFNEIGLSTLNALGADDSPTALALALDYRISHLLVDEFQDTSVLQFELLERLTAGWQCGDGRTLFLVGDPMQSIYRFRQADVGLFLHAREKGVGNIQLEFVQLQVNFRSCEGMIDWFNHAFSQCFPKRNDMTRGAICYTSSRSGSTSQAGDPGQKSEDMPVTVYPFVAKNREEGFEVEAERICDLINNLREQGDISSIAVLVRNRSHLLKIIPHLRHAGIAFHAVEIERLGKEPVVRDLVALTQALMQPAHRVAWFSVLRAPFVGLTLADLLELSDLAQENETIFALIKDALQEERLSNSARCRLQRCLPIFSAARDERGRMLLSELVERVWCQLGGAAVLQTDIEMESAESFFRRLTVIERSPFDVMDLPELLEDLFASGSHAFSDEVLQLMTIHKAKGLEFDAVILPGLGHKSRGESSRLLYWSEYVSEWGHDFLLSSIRNAASRYDSALTGFIKDIEHSRLENEAVRLLYVAATRACKRLYLFGQVPEKDGEISQPNTGSLLSYLWPVVADRFHEVWQTSLGKDIAAPEIETGGQGEPLRRFRLSLDWTSCPSPIPLLQRSGVELRDIEFEWAGEEVRHIGTVIHRIFQYIGENCAGELLTQERRRMRKVAKIWLEAAGVPDHRMLWALDMVDQALQNLMTDPRGQWIFNAEHEHVSSEMALTGVDRTGVPRRVVVDRTFVDREGVRWVIDFKTGRHVGTDVDIFLDQEQERYRAQLEGYASIFRRMEDRPIRLGLYFPLLPGWRQWDYLPSRS
;
A
#
# COMPACT_ATOMS: atom_id res chain seq x y z
N MET A 1 29.55 19.52 -17.72
CA MET A 1 28.88 19.63 -19.03
C MET A 1 27.42 19.96 -18.77
N SER A 2 26.85 20.93 -19.49
CA SER A 2 25.44 21.31 -19.34
C SER A 2 24.55 20.22 -19.95
N THR A 3 23.57 19.72 -19.21
CA THR A 3 22.56 18.80 -19.78
C THR A 3 21.67 19.55 -20.76
N ALA A 4 21.01 18.83 -21.68
CA ALA A 4 20.10 19.42 -22.66
C ALA A 4 18.89 20.14 -22.01
N ASP A 5 18.56 19.80 -20.76
CA ASP A 5 17.46 20.37 -19.97
C ASP A 5 17.95 21.24 -18.79
N GLN A 6 19.20 21.75 -18.83
CA GLN A 6 19.79 22.49 -17.71
C GLN A 6 19.02 23.79 -17.37
N GLU A 7 18.51 24.51 -18.37
CA GLU A 7 17.70 25.72 -18.17
C GLU A 7 16.39 25.40 -17.43
N ALA A 8 15.68 24.36 -17.87
CA ALA A 8 14.49 23.83 -17.20
C ALA A 8 14.79 23.45 -15.74
N ARG A 9 15.91 22.76 -15.48
CA ARG A 9 16.34 22.43 -14.11
C ARG A 9 16.59 23.67 -13.27
N ASN A 10 17.21 24.71 -13.83
CA ASN A 10 17.50 25.96 -13.14
C ASN A 10 16.22 26.71 -12.73
N ILE A 11 15.21 26.76 -13.62
CA ILE A 11 13.88 27.33 -13.32
C ILE A 11 13.22 26.53 -12.20
N ALA A 12 13.23 25.20 -12.28
CA ALA A 12 12.61 24.35 -11.27
C ALA A 12 13.23 24.53 -9.86
N ILE A 13 14.53 24.77 -9.76
CA ILE A 13 15.19 25.00 -8.46
C ILE A 13 15.20 26.48 -8.03
N ASP A 14 14.55 27.39 -8.77
CA ASP A 14 14.52 28.82 -8.46
C ASP A 14 13.54 29.14 -7.31
N PRO A 15 14.02 29.39 -6.07
CA PRO A 15 13.19 29.54 -4.88
C PRO A 15 12.14 30.66 -4.95
N ASP A 16 12.22 31.58 -5.92
CA ASP A 16 11.30 32.71 -6.07
C ASP A 16 10.12 32.41 -7.02
N ARG A 17 10.07 31.20 -7.58
CA ARG A 17 9.05 30.79 -8.56
C ARG A 17 8.18 29.65 -8.05
N SER A 18 6.88 29.73 -8.30
CA SER A 18 5.97 28.60 -8.19
C SER A 18 5.97 27.80 -9.49
N VAL A 19 6.27 26.51 -9.43
CA VAL A 19 6.59 25.68 -10.61
C VAL A 19 5.88 24.34 -10.51
N ILE A 20 5.33 23.88 -11.63
CA ILE A 20 4.91 22.48 -11.83
C ILE A 20 5.89 21.79 -12.79
N VAL A 21 6.58 20.77 -12.28
CA VAL A 21 7.62 20.05 -13.00
C VAL A 21 7.09 18.69 -13.45
N GLN A 22 7.05 18.48 -14.76
CA GLN A 22 6.91 17.15 -15.35
C GLN A 22 8.28 16.50 -15.46
N ALA A 23 8.49 15.44 -14.67
CA ALA A 23 9.76 14.74 -14.53
C ALA A 23 9.60 13.26 -14.94
N PRO A 24 9.78 12.92 -16.24
CA PRO A 24 9.66 11.54 -16.74
C PRO A 24 10.51 10.52 -15.98
N ALA A 25 10.23 9.23 -16.14
CA ALA A 25 10.99 8.16 -15.49
C ALA A 25 12.50 8.33 -15.69
N GLY A 26 13.28 8.22 -14.60
CA GLY A 26 14.74 8.35 -14.65
C GLY A 26 15.29 9.78 -14.78
N SER A 27 14.45 10.82 -14.73
CA SER A 27 14.88 12.22 -14.94
C SER A 27 15.58 12.90 -13.76
N GLY A 28 15.72 12.21 -12.63
CA GLY A 28 16.38 12.74 -11.42
C GLY A 28 15.47 13.62 -10.53
N LYS A 29 14.15 13.38 -10.54
CA LYS A 29 13.15 14.09 -9.72
C LYS A 29 13.56 14.28 -8.26
N THR A 30 14.02 13.22 -7.61
CA THR A 30 14.40 13.25 -6.18
C THR A 30 15.65 14.09 -5.91
N GLY A 31 16.59 14.13 -6.85
CA GLY A 31 17.74 15.05 -6.82
C GLY A 31 17.30 16.51 -6.95
N LEU A 32 16.37 16.78 -7.89
CA LEU A 32 15.79 18.12 -8.09
C LEU A 32 15.07 18.63 -6.83
N LEU A 33 14.24 17.79 -6.21
CA LEU A 33 13.56 18.10 -4.94
C LEU A 33 14.56 18.43 -3.83
N THR A 34 15.64 17.64 -3.72
CA THR A 34 16.69 17.87 -2.72
C THR A 34 17.37 19.23 -2.93
N LEU A 35 17.72 19.57 -4.18
CA LEU A 35 18.31 20.86 -4.53
C LEU A 35 17.38 22.04 -4.20
N ARG A 36 16.09 21.93 -4.56
CA ARG A 36 15.08 22.95 -4.27
C ARG A 36 14.91 23.15 -2.76
N PHE A 37 14.79 22.06 -2.01
CA PHE A 37 14.62 22.10 -0.57
C PHE A 37 15.81 22.75 0.15
N LEU A 38 17.05 22.39 -0.23
CA LEU A 38 18.27 23.01 0.33
C LEU A 38 18.37 24.50 -0.01
N ARG A 39 17.95 24.93 -1.21
CA ARG A 39 17.91 26.35 -1.57
C ARG A 39 16.94 27.16 -0.72
N LEU A 40 15.77 26.59 -0.45
CA LEU A 40 14.74 27.23 0.38
C LEU A 40 15.21 27.35 1.84
N LEU A 41 15.80 26.29 2.40
CA LEU A 41 16.40 26.33 3.74
C LEU A 41 17.49 27.41 3.89
N GLY A 42 18.17 27.78 2.81
CA GLY A 42 19.16 28.85 2.83
C GLY A 42 18.57 30.27 2.93
N ARG A 43 17.24 30.44 2.86
CA ARG A 43 16.55 31.75 2.78
C ARG A 43 15.53 32.00 3.89
N VAL A 44 14.92 30.95 4.43
CA VAL A 44 13.86 31.05 5.44
C VAL A 44 14.36 31.45 6.82
N GLU A 45 13.47 31.95 7.68
CA GLU A 45 13.81 32.30 9.07
C GLU A 45 13.80 31.07 9.98
N SER A 46 12.88 30.15 9.70
CA SER A 46 12.71 28.88 10.40
C SER A 46 12.59 27.72 9.40
N PRO A 47 13.19 26.55 9.67
CA PRO A 47 13.07 25.39 8.78
C PRO A 47 11.63 24.87 8.67
N GLU A 48 10.77 25.20 9.64
CA GLU A 48 9.35 24.85 9.63
C GLU A 48 8.51 25.57 8.56
N GLU A 49 9.05 26.65 7.95
CA GLU A 49 8.46 27.37 6.82
C GLU A 49 8.49 26.57 5.51
N VAL A 50 9.36 25.56 5.41
CA VAL A 50 9.50 24.70 4.23
C VAL A 50 8.85 23.36 4.52
N VAL A 51 7.71 23.09 3.90
CA VAL A 51 6.99 21.83 4.04
C VAL A 51 7.13 21.02 2.75
N ALA A 52 7.68 19.80 2.86
CA ALA A 52 7.73 18.85 1.77
C ALA A 52 6.78 17.68 2.04
N ILE A 53 5.87 17.45 1.11
CA ILE A 53 4.85 16.42 1.13
C ILE A 53 5.23 15.30 0.16
N THR A 54 5.12 14.05 0.62
CA THR A 54 5.38 12.85 -0.18
C THR A 54 4.24 11.84 -0.04
N PHE A 55 4.09 10.93 -1.00
CA PHE A 55 3.02 9.94 -0.98
C PHE A 55 3.27 8.77 -0.02
N THR A 56 4.53 8.46 0.31
CA THR A 56 4.87 7.28 1.14
C THR A 56 5.82 7.64 2.29
N ARG A 57 5.69 6.93 3.42
CA ARG A 57 6.61 7.07 4.57
C ARG A 57 8.05 6.75 4.18
N LYS A 58 8.25 5.83 3.24
CA LYS A 58 9.58 5.49 2.69
C LYS A 58 10.19 6.67 1.94
N ALA A 59 9.44 7.30 1.03
CA ALA A 59 9.91 8.47 0.29
C ALA A 59 10.23 9.66 1.21
N ALA A 60 9.38 9.94 2.21
CA ALA A 60 9.66 10.95 3.22
C ALA A 60 10.98 10.68 3.97
N SER A 61 11.17 9.43 4.39
CA SER A 61 12.36 9.00 5.14
C SER A 61 13.63 9.06 4.27
N GLU A 62 13.55 8.64 3.02
CA GLU A 62 14.64 8.68 2.07
C GLU A 62 15.06 10.12 1.74
N MET A 63 14.11 11.01 1.49
CA MET A 63 14.38 12.44 1.25
C MET A 63 15.03 13.08 2.48
N ARG A 64 14.52 12.80 3.68
CA ARG A 64 15.11 13.29 4.94
C ARG A 64 16.53 12.77 5.13
N LEU A 65 16.77 11.49 4.86
CA LEU A 65 18.08 10.87 4.96
C LEU A 65 19.07 11.54 4.00
N ARG A 66 18.68 11.75 2.74
CA ARG A 66 19.53 12.41 1.73
C ARG A 66 19.92 13.84 2.13
N ILE A 67 18.97 14.63 2.63
CA ILE A 67 19.26 15.99 3.13
C ILE A 67 20.19 15.93 4.34
N THR A 68 19.93 15.03 5.29
CA THR A 68 20.77 14.88 6.48
C THR A 68 22.18 14.41 6.14
N GLN A 69 22.34 13.49 5.18
CA GLN A 69 23.62 13.04 4.66
C GLN A 69 24.36 14.18 3.96
N ALA A 70 23.68 14.97 3.12
CA ALA A 70 24.28 16.14 2.48
C ALA A 70 24.80 17.16 3.50
N LEU A 71 24.06 17.42 4.58
CA LEU A 71 24.49 18.28 5.67
C LEU A 71 25.70 17.69 6.43
N ARG A 72 25.73 16.39 6.69
CA ARG A 72 26.89 15.73 7.32
C ARG A 72 28.15 15.82 6.45
N MET A 73 28.04 15.48 5.16
CA MET A 73 29.16 15.59 4.22
C MET A 73 29.68 17.02 4.10
N ALA A 74 28.78 18.02 4.12
CA ALA A 74 29.17 19.42 4.12
C ALA A 74 29.92 19.83 5.41
N SER A 75 29.57 19.26 6.57
CA SER A 75 30.26 19.49 7.83
C SER A 75 31.66 18.84 7.88
N GLU A 76 31.83 17.71 7.20
CA GLU A 76 33.09 16.95 7.13
C GLU A 76 34.06 17.50 6.04
N ASN A 77 33.65 18.53 5.29
CA ASN A 77 34.43 19.12 4.17
C ASN A 77 34.83 18.11 3.07
N SER A 78 33.97 17.15 2.77
CA SER A 78 34.19 16.19 1.68
C SER A 78 34.19 16.87 0.31
N HIS A 79 35.07 16.43 -0.60
CA HIS A 79 35.20 16.94 -1.97
C HIS A 79 34.78 15.87 -3.00
N PRO A 80 33.49 15.80 -3.39
CA PRO A 80 33.04 14.83 -4.38
C PRO A 80 33.51 15.19 -5.80
N ASP A 81 33.77 14.15 -6.61
CA ASP A 81 34.17 14.30 -8.01
C ASP A 81 32.98 14.64 -8.93
N ASP A 82 31.78 14.18 -8.59
CA ASP A 82 30.56 14.40 -9.37
C ASP A 82 30.07 15.87 -9.31
N PRO A 83 29.86 16.55 -10.45
CA PRO A 83 29.33 17.92 -10.51
C PRO A 83 28.00 18.12 -9.77
N HIS A 84 27.09 17.15 -9.81
CA HIS A 84 25.79 17.25 -9.15
C HIS A 84 25.94 17.16 -7.62
N GLN A 85 26.76 16.23 -7.13
CA GLN A 85 27.13 16.18 -5.70
C GLN A 85 27.86 17.44 -5.24
N ARG A 86 28.71 18.06 -6.07
CA ARG A 86 29.33 19.37 -5.74
C ARG A 86 28.29 20.47 -5.55
N GLN A 87 27.26 20.50 -6.39
CA GLN A 87 26.16 21.46 -6.25
C GLN A 87 25.37 21.23 -4.95
N ILE A 88 25.00 19.98 -4.64
CA ILE A 88 24.34 19.62 -3.38
C ILE A 88 25.18 20.06 -2.17
N LEU A 89 26.48 19.74 -2.19
CA LEU A 89 27.40 20.08 -1.11
C LEU A 89 27.54 21.59 -0.94
N SER A 90 27.57 22.36 -2.04
CA SER A 90 27.62 23.83 -1.97
C SER A 90 26.39 24.44 -1.29
N LEU A 91 25.19 23.93 -1.60
CA LEU A 91 23.95 24.38 -0.97
C LEU A 91 23.87 23.93 0.49
N ALA A 92 24.28 22.70 0.79
CA ALA A 92 24.33 22.19 2.16
C ALA A 92 25.28 23.01 3.04
N LYS A 93 26.42 23.49 2.51
CA LYS A 93 27.31 24.42 3.22
C LYS A 93 26.62 25.75 3.53
N THR A 94 25.85 26.31 2.60
CA THR A 94 25.04 27.52 2.85
C THR A 94 24.01 27.26 3.95
N VAL A 95 23.31 26.13 3.91
CA VAL A 95 22.32 25.76 4.94
C VAL A 95 22.98 25.60 6.32
N LEU A 96 24.15 24.96 6.41
CA LEU A 96 24.88 24.85 7.69
C LEU A 96 25.30 26.20 8.25
N HIS A 97 25.67 27.16 7.38
CA HIS A 97 25.97 28.51 7.83
C HIS A 97 24.73 29.19 8.42
N VAL A 98 23.57 29.08 7.75
CA VAL A 98 22.30 29.62 8.27
C VAL A 98 21.87 28.89 9.55
N ASP A 99 22.01 27.56 9.62
CA ASP A 99 21.73 26.73 10.80
C ASP A 99 22.54 27.20 12.02
N GLN A 100 23.80 27.56 11.83
CA GLN A 100 24.66 28.11 12.89
C GLN A 100 24.23 29.52 13.30
N VAL A 101 23.96 30.41 12.33
CA VAL A 101 23.57 31.81 12.60
C VAL A 101 22.21 31.89 13.29
N ARG A 102 21.23 31.11 12.84
CA ARG A 102 19.86 31.09 13.37
C ARG A 102 19.67 30.09 14.52
N GLY A 103 20.69 29.28 14.81
CA GLY A 103 20.70 28.33 15.94
C GLY A 103 19.72 27.17 15.79
N TRP A 104 19.47 26.68 14.57
CA TRP A 104 18.43 25.66 14.35
C TRP A 104 18.81 24.26 14.86
N ARG A 105 20.10 23.93 14.81
CA ARG A 105 20.71 22.64 15.19
C ARG A 105 20.15 21.43 14.43
N LEU A 106 20.04 21.55 13.11
CA LEU A 106 19.41 20.54 12.22
C LEU A 106 20.05 19.15 12.32
N LEU A 107 21.37 19.05 12.55
CA LEU A 107 22.06 17.75 12.69
C LEU A 107 21.69 17.01 13.99
N SER A 108 21.41 17.73 15.08
CA SER A 108 20.94 17.13 16.34
C SER A 108 19.43 16.97 16.40
N SER A 109 18.69 17.76 15.61
CA SER A 109 17.23 17.79 15.61
C SER A 109 16.66 17.66 14.20
N PRO A 110 16.90 16.54 13.50
CA PRO A 110 16.47 16.34 12.11
C PRO A 110 14.94 16.35 11.95
N ASN A 111 14.18 16.14 13.02
CA ASN A 111 12.71 16.20 13.00
C ASN A 111 12.15 17.61 12.74
N ARG A 112 12.98 18.65 12.82
CA ARG A 112 12.59 20.02 12.42
C ARG A 112 12.40 20.17 10.91
N LEU A 113 13.00 19.27 10.13
CA LEU A 113 12.77 19.19 8.68
C LEU A 113 11.36 18.63 8.45
N ARG A 114 10.43 19.50 8.04
CA ARG A 114 9.03 19.13 7.77
C ARG A 114 8.88 18.39 6.45
N ILE A 115 9.41 17.17 6.41
CA ILE A 115 9.26 16.23 5.31
C ILE A 115 8.31 15.14 5.79
N LEU A 116 7.06 15.20 5.32
CA LEU A 116 5.92 14.43 5.84
C LEU A 116 5.21 13.69 4.70
N THR A 117 4.37 12.72 5.06
CA THR A 117 3.33 12.25 4.15
C THR A 117 2.10 13.14 4.24
N ILE A 118 1.22 13.10 3.23
CA ILE A 118 -0.07 13.79 3.27
C ILE A 118 -0.84 13.40 4.54
N ASP A 119 -0.99 12.10 4.81
CA ASP A 119 -1.71 11.63 6.00
C ASP A 119 -1.07 12.09 7.31
N SER A 120 0.26 12.15 7.36
CA SER A 120 0.99 12.62 8.54
C SER A 120 0.77 14.11 8.78
N LEU A 121 0.66 14.90 7.71
CA LEU A 121 0.29 16.31 7.78
C LEU A 121 -1.14 16.45 8.28
N CYS A 122 -2.12 15.78 7.66
CA CYS A 122 -3.53 15.81 8.07
C CYS A 122 -3.70 15.42 9.55
N ALA A 123 -3.13 14.29 9.97
CA ALA A 123 -3.16 13.85 11.37
C ALA A 123 -2.46 14.84 12.33
N SER A 124 -1.42 15.54 11.88
CA SER A 124 -0.77 16.59 12.66
C SER A 124 -1.65 17.84 12.79
N LEU A 125 -2.47 18.16 11.79
CA LEU A 125 -3.38 19.31 11.80
C LEU A 125 -4.61 19.03 12.67
N VAL A 126 -5.23 17.86 12.54
CA VAL A 126 -6.40 17.46 13.34
C VAL A 126 -6.07 17.48 14.84
N ARG A 127 -4.88 17.01 15.23
CA ARG A 127 -4.43 17.03 16.65
C ARG A 127 -4.25 18.42 17.24
N GLN A 128 -4.15 19.47 16.43
CA GLN A 128 -3.96 20.84 16.92
C GLN A 128 -5.28 21.55 17.25
N ILE A 129 -6.42 20.90 17.03
CA ILE A 129 -7.74 21.49 17.22
C ILE A 129 -8.39 20.91 18.47
N PRO A 130 -9.02 21.74 19.32
CA PRO A 130 -9.91 21.25 20.36
C PRO A 130 -11.07 20.50 19.69
N LEU A 131 -11.08 19.17 19.81
CA LEU A 131 -12.07 18.28 19.23
C LEU A 131 -13.48 18.61 19.75
N ALA A 132 -14.19 19.50 19.08
CA ALA A 132 -15.60 19.74 19.34
C ALA A 132 -16.46 18.48 19.10
N SER A 133 -15.94 17.48 18.38
CA SER A 133 -16.64 16.24 18.02
C SER A 133 -16.14 14.98 18.75
N PHE A 134 -14.95 15.00 19.37
CA PHE A 134 -14.32 13.81 19.98
C PHE A 134 -13.62 14.14 21.30
N GLN A 135 -14.30 14.81 22.24
CA GLN A 135 -13.97 14.97 23.68
C GLN A 135 -12.50 14.87 24.15
N GLY A 136 -11.52 15.37 23.39
CA GLY A 136 -10.10 15.37 23.76
C GLY A 136 -9.42 13.99 23.89
N GLU A 137 -10.01 12.91 23.38
CA GLU A 137 -9.39 11.57 23.43
C GLU A 137 -8.52 11.28 22.19
N GLU A 138 -7.46 10.46 22.36
CA GLU A 138 -6.52 10.12 21.28
C GLU A 138 -7.15 9.10 20.32
N ILE A 139 -7.54 9.57 19.12
CA ILE A 139 -8.13 8.73 18.06
C ILE A 139 -7.02 7.92 17.37
N GLN A 140 -7.25 6.62 17.20
CA GLN A 140 -6.35 5.75 16.44
C GLN A 140 -6.77 5.65 14.97
N ILE A 141 -5.78 5.55 14.08
CA ILE A 141 -6.03 5.30 12.66
C ILE A 141 -6.08 3.78 12.46
N SER A 142 -7.21 3.28 11.96
CA SER A 142 -7.38 1.85 11.65
C SER A 142 -6.65 1.49 10.36
N ASP A 143 -5.80 0.47 10.41
CA ASP A 143 -5.10 -0.06 9.23
C ASP A 143 -6.04 -0.89 8.31
N ASP A 144 -7.11 -1.48 8.86
CA ASP A 144 -8.17 -2.18 8.11
C ASP A 144 -9.58 -1.77 8.58
N PRO A 145 -10.14 -0.69 8.01
CA PRO A 145 -11.46 -0.18 8.42
C PRO A 145 -12.64 -0.96 7.81
N LYS A 146 -12.40 -2.07 7.08
CA LYS A 146 -13.46 -2.78 6.34
C LYS A 146 -14.57 -3.29 7.27
N SER A 147 -14.21 -3.77 8.45
CA SER A 147 -15.16 -4.23 9.47
C SER A 147 -16.05 -3.08 9.97
N LEU A 148 -15.50 -1.86 10.09
CA LEU A 148 -16.23 -0.65 10.49
C LEU A 148 -17.29 -0.29 9.45
N TYR A 149 -16.96 -0.37 8.15
CA TYR A 149 -17.91 -0.12 7.07
C TYR A 149 -19.03 -1.17 7.02
N GLN A 150 -18.70 -2.44 7.23
CA GLN A 150 -19.69 -3.52 7.23
C GLN A 150 -20.65 -3.40 8.42
N GLN A 151 -20.14 -3.03 9.59
CA GLN A 151 -20.95 -2.72 10.77
C GLN A 151 -21.84 -1.50 10.52
N ALA A 152 -21.30 -0.41 9.95
CA ALA A 152 -22.07 0.78 9.62
C ALA A 152 -23.19 0.49 8.61
N ALA A 153 -22.91 -0.32 7.59
CA ALA A 153 -23.91 -0.75 6.62
C ALA A 153 -25.03 -1.58 7.27
N MET A 154 -24.68 -2.49 8.20
CA MET A 154 -25.65 -3.29 8.93
C MET A 154 -26.56 -2.42 9.81
N VAL A 155 -25.97 -1.50 10.59
CA VAL A 155 -26.71 -0.57 11.45
C VAL A 155 -27.60 0.36 10.62
N THR A 156 -27.12 0.80 9.45
CA THR A 156 -27.94 1.62 8.53
C THR A 156 -29.21 0.88 8.12
N ILE A 157 -29.07 -0.38 7.68
CA ILE A 157 -30.22 -1.17 7.22
C ILE A 157 -31.22 -1.35 8.36
N GLN A 158 -30.73 -1.64 9.57
CA GLN A 158 -31.57 -1.78 10.75
C GLN A 158 -32.32 -0.47 11.06
N TYR A 159 -31.60 0.66 11.08
CA TYR A 159 -32.19 1.98 11.33
C TYR A 159 -33.27 2.34 10.30
N MET A 160 -33.02 2.08 9.01
CA MET A 160 -33.99 2.35 7.95
C MET A 160 -35.25 1.47 8.02
N LEU A 161 -35.15 0.28 8.60
CA LEU A 161 -36.31 -0.61 8.83
C LEU A 161 -37.13 -0.18 10.05
N ASP A 162 -36.46 0.34 11.08
CA ASP A 162 -37.09 0.73 12.34
C ASP A 162 -37.75 2.12 12.26
N ASP A 163 -37.23 3.03 11.44
CA ASP A 163 -37.78 4.37 11.24
C ASP A 163 -39.03 4.35 10.32
N PRO A 164 -40.23 4.73 10.81
CA PRO A 164 -41.47 4.68 10.03
C PRO A 164 -41.44 5.51 8.75
N ASP A 165 -40.72 6.64 8.75
CA ASP A 165 -40.65 7.56 7.61
C ASP A 165 -39.70 7.03 6.51
N LEU A 166 -38.73 6.19 6.88
CA LEU A 166 -37.75 5.61 5.96
C LEU A 166 -38.10 4.18 5.50
N ALA A 167 -38.90 3.44 6.27
CA ALA A 167 -39.23 2.05 5.99
C ALA A 167 -39.96 1.85 4.64
N LEU A 168 -40.93 2.72 4.32
CA LEU A 168 -41.66 2.63 3.04
C LEU A 168 -40.76 2.96 1.83
N PRO A 169 -39.98 4.06 1.81
CA PRO A 169 -38.99 4.28 0.77
C PRO A 169 -37.95 3.14 0.67
N PHE A 170 -37.48 2.60 1.79
CA PHE A 170 -36.53 1.49 1.81
C PHE A 170 -37.11 0.22 1.16
N SER A 171 -38.38 -0.11 1.41
CA SER A 171 -39.06 -1.24 0.75
C SER A 171 -39.02 -1.13 -0.78
N ARG A 172 -39.18 0.08 -1.34
CA ARG A 172 -39.09 0.30 -2.79
C ARG A 172 -37.68 0.05 -3.34
N LEU A 173 -36.65 0.44 -2.59
CA LEU A 173 -35.27 0.14 -2.94
C LEU A 173 -35.01 -1.38 -2.89
N MET A 174 -35.58 -2.08 -1.91
CA MET A 174 -35.48 -3.53 -1.79
C MET A 174 -36.16 -4.27 -2.95
N ASP A 175 -37.35 -3.81 -3.37
CA ASP A 175 -38.02 -4.29 -4.58
C ASP A 175 -37.13 -4.08 -5.82
N TYR A 176 -36.55 -2.89 -5.97
CA TYR A 176 -35.64 -2.54 -7.08
C TYR A 176 -34.39 -3.44 -7.14
N MET A 177 -33.96 -3.93 -5.97
CA MET A 177 -32.77 -4.75 -5.74
C MET A 177 -33.04 -6.26 -5.70
N ASP A 178 -34.28 -6.71 -5.96
CA ASP A 178 -34.66 -8.14 -5.91
C ASP A 178 -34.41 -8.76 -4.51
N PHE A 179 -34.66 -7.97 -3.45
CA PHE A 179 -34.58 -8.34 -2.03
C PHE A 179 -33.24 -8.92 -1.54
N ARG A 180 -32.12 -8.60 -2.21
CA ARG A 180 -30.79 -9.14 -1.83
C ARG A 180 -30.10 -8.32 -0.74
N VAL A 181 -30.51 -8.51 0.52
CA VAL A 181 -29.98 -7.78 1.70
C VAL A 181 -28.46 -7.88 1.83
N ASN A 182 -27.89 -9.08 1.80
CA ASN A 182 -26.43 -9.26 1.94
C ASN A 182 -25.65 -8.52 0.84
N ARG A 183 -26.20 -8.47 -0.37
CA ARG A 183 -25.61 -7.70 -1.48
C ARG A 183 -25.72 -6.21 -1.22
N LEU A 184 -26.86 -5.72 -0.74
CA LEU A 184 -27.04 -4.32 -0.36
C LEU A 184 -26.02 -3.89 0.69
N GLN A 185 -25.87 -4.68 1.76
CA GLN A 185 -24.91 -4.41 2.84
C GLN A 185 -23.47 -4.30 2.30
N MET A 186 -23.04 -5.25 1.47
CA MET A 186 -21.71 -5.18 0.85
C MET A 186 -21.54 -3.92 -0.01
N LEU A 187 -22.56 -3.56 -0.80
CA LEU A 187 -22.48 -2.38 -1.66
C LEU A 187 -22.50 -1.05 -0.87
N ILE A 188 -23.20 -0.99 0.26
CA ILE A 188 -23.15 0.17 1.17
C ILE A 188 -21.76 0.28 1.79
N ALA A 189 -21.19 -0.83 2.27
CA ALA A 189 -19.85 -0.85 2.83
C ALA A 189 -18.80 -0.41 1.79
N ASP A 190 -18.91 -0.89 0.54
CA ASP A 190 -18.07 -0.46 -0.57
C ASP A 190 -18.21 1.06 -0.84
N LEU A 191 -19.43 1.61 -0.82
CA LEU A 191 -19.65 3.05 -0.98
C LEU A 191 -19.06 3.87 0.19
N LEU A 192 -19.20 3.42 1.44
CA LEU A 192 -18.62 4.08 2.61
C LEU A 192 -17.09 4.15 2.56
N SER A 193 -16.45 3.10 2.02
CA SER A 193 -15.00 3.08 1.79
C SER A 193 -14.55 4.13 0.75
N GLN A 194 -15.47 4.60 -0.10
CA GLN A 194 -15.25 5.54 -1.18
C GLN A 194 -15.88 6.91 -0.93
N ARG A 195 -16.30 7.20 0.31
CA ARG A 195 -17.13 8.37 0.64
C ARG A 195 -16.54 9.72 0.26
N GLU A 196 -15.22 9.86 0.28
CA GLU A 196 -14.53 11.06 -0.19
C GLU A 196 -15.01 11.55 -1.56
N GLN A 197 -15.35 10.63 -2.48
CA GLN A 197 -15.72 10.98 -3.85
C GLN A 197 -17.15 11.47 -4.04
N TRP A 198 -18.05 11.17 -3.10
CA TRP A 198 -19.48 11.45 -3.27
C TRP A 198 -20.09 12.23 -2.10
N ILE A 199 -19.36 12.40 -0.99
CA ILE A 199 -19.87 13.05 0.22
C ILE A 199 -20.32 14.49 -0.05
N HIS A 200 -19.57 15.26 -0.85
CA HIS A 200 -19.91 16.65 -1.17
C HIS A 200 -21.28 16.73 -1.85
N VAL A 201 -21.58 15.85 -2.80
CA VAL A 201 -22.88 15.82 -3.49
C VAL A 201 -24.02 15.44 -2.55
N VAL A 202 -23.76 14.49 -1.66
CA VAL A 202 -24.78 14.02 -0.73
C VAL A 202 -25.05 15.04 0.39
N MET A 203 -24.04 15.84 0.77
CA MET A 203 -24.11 16.81 1.87
C MET A 203 -24.46 18.23 1.42
N GLU A 204 -23.90 18.79 0.34
CA GLU A 204 -24.19 20.18 -0.09
C GLU A 204 -25.68 20.42 -0.41
N CYS A 205 -26.43 19.35 -0.63
CA CYS A 205 -27.82 19.39 -1.06
C CYS A 205 -28.83 19.36 0.11
N HIS A 206 -28.43 19.76 1.32
CA HIS A 206 -29.23 19.63 2.55
C HIS A 206 -30.55 20.41 2.59
N ALA A 207 -30.77 21.41 1.73
CA ALA A 207 -31.87 22.37 1.90
C ALA A 207 -33.05 22.24 0.91
N ASP A 208 -32.85 21.75 -0.32
CA ASP A 208 -33.92 21.66 -1.34
C ASP A 208 -33.67 20.54 -2.36
N GLU A 209 -34.46 19.47 -2.30
CA GLU A 209 -34.40 18.32 -3.21
C GLU A 209 -34.73 18.72 -4.67
N SER A 210 -35.55 19.74 -4.88
CA SER A 210 -35.88 20.26 -6.22
C SER A 210 -34.68 20.96 -6.85
N ALA A 211 -33.97 21.76 -6.06
CA ALA A 211 -32.75 22.43 -6.50
C ALA A 211 -31.65 21.43 -6.89
N LEU A 212 -31.54 20.32 -6.16
CA LEU A 212 -30.60 19.25 -6.50
C LEU A 212 -30.92 18.61 -7.85
N ARG A 213 -32.20 18.23 -8.08
CA ARG A 213 -32.61 17.68 -9.38
C ARG A 213 -32.26 18.64 -10.51
N GLN A 214 -32.55 19.93 -10.34
CA GLN A 214 -32.25 20.95 -11.34
C GLN A 214 -30.74 21.08 -11.60
N THR A 215 -29.92 20.99 -10.56
CA THR A 215 -28.45 21.04 -10.69
C THR A 215 -27.92 19.85 -11.49
N LEU A 216 -28.34 18.63 -11.16
CA LEU A 216 -27.92 17.41 -11.87
C LEU A 216 -28.45 17.37 -13.32
N GLU A 217 -29.67 17.83 -13.56
CA GLU A 217 -30.23 17.95 -14.92
C GLU A 217 -29.51 19.05 -15.73
N THR A 218 -29.05 20.11 -15.09
CA THR A 218 -28.23 21.15 -15.73
C THR A 218 -26.85 20.61 -16.12
N ALA A 219 -26.19 19.86 -15.23
CA ALA A 219 -24.96 19.14 -15.52
C ALA A 219 -25.11 18.18 -16.72
N ARG A 220 -26.24 17.46 -16.81
CA ARG A 220 -26.56 16.64 -17.99
C ARG A 220 -26.70 17.46 -19.27
N ARG A 221 -27.36 18.63 -19.23
CA ARG A 221 -27.47 19.53 -20.39
C ARG A 221 -26.10 20.03 -20.85
N HIS A 222 -25.25 20.46 -19.91
CA HIS A 222 -23.88 20.89 -20.20
C HIS A 222 -23.06 19.78 -20.85
N LEU A 223 -23.14 18.56 -20.31
CA LEU A 223 -22.47 17.38 -20.87
C LEU A 223 -22.89 17.12 -22.33
N VAL A 224 -24.21 17.04 -22.57
CA VAL A 224 -24.74 16.79 -23.91
C VAL A 224 -24.30 17.89 -24.86
N LYS A 225 -24.45 19.16 -24.46
CA LYS A 225 -24.08 20.31 -25.29
C LYS A 225 -22.60 20.32 -25.62
N HIS A 226 -21.72 20.02 -24.66
CA HIS A 226 -20.28 19.93 -24.90
C HIS A 226 -19.95 18.79 -25.88
N HIS A 227 -20.51 17.59 -25.68
CA HIS A 227 -20.27 16.47 -26.59
C HIS A 227 -20.76 16.77 -28.01
N LEU A 228 -21.93 17.39 -28.15
CA LEU A 228 -22.44 17.80 -29.46
C LEU A 228 -21.54 18.86 -30.11
N LEU A 229 -20.98 19.80 -29.34
CA LEU A 229 -20.00 20.77 -29.86
C LEU A 229 -18.73 20.08 -30.37
N GLN A 230 -18.24 19.04 -29.68
CA GLN A 230 -17.13 18.21 -30.16
C GLN A 230 -17.47 17.51 -31.48
N CYS A 231 -18.69 16.95 -31.62
CA CYS A 231 -19.15 16.37 -32.88
C CYS A 231 -19.18 17.40 -34.02
N VAL A 232 -19.71 18.60 -33.75
CA VAL A 232 -19.74 19.71 -34.72
C VAL A 232 -18.32 20.07 -35.16
N ASN A 233 -17.40 20.28 -34.21
CA ASN A 233 -16.03 20.67 -34.51
C ASN A 233 -15.30 19.57 -35.31
N ALA A 234 -15.45 18.30 -34.92
CA ALA A 234 -14.80 17.18 -35.60
C ALA A 234 -15.30 17.00 -37.04
N ILE A 235 -16.60 17.22 -37.29
CA ILE A 235 -17.16 17.14 -38.65
C ILE A 235 -16.84 18.39 -39.47
N SER A 236 -16.66 19.55 -38.83
CA SER A 236 -16.27 20.80 -39.52
C SER A 236 -14.84 20.74 -40.06
N GLU A 237 -13.99 19.82 -39.57
CA GLU A 237 -12.68 19.54 -40.14
C GLU A 237 -12.73 18.74 -41.45
N LEU A 238 -13.90 18.19 -41.83
CA LEU A 238 -14.05 17.43 -43.08
C LEU A 238 -14.15 18.37 -44.29
N PRO A 239 -13.73 17.92 -45.49
CA PRO A 239 -13.96 18.67 -46.73
C PRO A 239 -15.46 18.94 -46.96
N GLU A 240 -15.80 20.15 -47.43
CA GLU A 240 -17.21 20.55 -47.64
C GLU A 240 -17.99 19.54 -48.51
N SER A 241 -17.36 18.94 -49.51
CA SER A 241 -17.96 17.92 -50.38
C SER A 241 -18.40 16.65 -49.63
N GLU A 242 -17.69 16.28 -48.57
CA GLU A 242 -18.01 15.08 -47.76
C GLU A 242 -19.16 15.38 -46.81
N VAL A 243 -19.17 16.58 -46.23
CA VAL A 243 -20.28 17.06 -45.39
C VAL A 243 -21.57 17.13 -46.21
N GLU A 244 -21.54 17.71 -47.41
CA GLU A 244 -22.71 17.81 -48.28
C GLU A 244 -23.23 16.41 -48.69
N SER A 245 -22.32 15.51 -49.07
CA SER A 245 -22.68 14.12 -49.38
C SER A 245 -23.31 13.39 -48.18
N MET A 246 -22.81 13.63 -46.97
CA MET A 246 -23.38 13.06 -45.75
C MET A 246 -24.81 13.55 -45.50
N LEU A 247 -25.07 14.84 -45.67
CA LEU A 247 -26.41 15.42 -45.49
C LEU A 247 -27.40 14.90 -46.53
N GLU A 248 -26.98 14.77 -47.79
CA GLU A 248 -27.79 14.18 -48.87
C GLU A 248 -28.16 12.73 -48.59
N CYS A 249 -27.17 11.90 -48.26
CA CYS A 249 -27.38 10.50 -47.92
C CYS A 249 -28.28 10.33 -46.69
N ALA A 250 -28.17 11.22 -45.68
CA ALA A 250 -29.02 11.20 -44.51
C ALA A 250 -30.48 11.51 -44.83
N ARG A 251 -30.76 12.55 -45.63
CA ARG A 251 -32.12 12.89 -46.09
C ARG A 251 -32.74 11.76 -46.90
N PHE A 252 -31.97 11.21 -47.84
CA PHE A 252 -32.42 10.08 -48.66
C PHE A 252 -32.75 8.86 -47.80
N ALA A 253 -31.87 8.50 -46.86
CA ALA A 253 -32.12 7.39 -45.94
C ALA A 253 -33.36 7.65 -45.06
N ALA A 254 -33.52 8.87 -44.55
CA ALA A 254 -34.66 9.28 -43.73
C ALA A 254 -36.00 9.18 -44.47
N SER A 255 -36.05 9.52 -45.77
CA SER A 255 -37.27 9.41 -46.58
C SER A 255 -37.73 7.97 -46.84
N ASN A 256 -36.86 6.99 -46.62
CA ASN A 256 -37.10 5.56 -46.92
C ASN A 256 -37.30 4.71 -45.65
N VAL A 257 -37.39 5.32 -44.47
CA VAL A 257 -37.65 4.63 -43.20
C VAL A 257 -38.95 5.08 -42.56
N GLY A 258 -39.53 4.24 -41.70
CA GLY A 258 -40.74 4.59 -40.94
C GLY A 258 -40.47 5.64 -39.86
N ALA A 259 -41.53 6.28 -39.36
CA ALA A 259 -41.48 7.34 -38.35
C ALA A 259 -40.80 6.91 -37.03
N ASP A 260 -40.86 5.61 -36.69
CA ASP A 260 -40.25 5.04 -35.48
C ASP A 260 -38.73 4.86 -35.57
N HIS A 261 -38.12 5.07 -36.75
CA HIS A 261 -36.69 4.88 -36.94
C HIS A 261 -35.89 6.15 -36.57
N PRO A 262 -34.75 6.08 -35.86
CA PRO A 262 -33.95 7.26 -35.48
C PRO A 262 -33.54 8.19 -36.63
N LEU A 263 -33.36 7.62 -37.83
CA LEU A 263 -33.05 8.37 -39.06
C LEU A 263 -34.17 9.32 -39.49
N HIS A 264 -35.41 9.09 -39.08
CA HIS A 264 -36.53 9.96 -39.47
C HIS A 264 -36.31 11.41 -39.03
N ALA A 265 -35.61 11.64 -37.92
CA ALA A 265 -35.23 12.98 -37.46
C ALA A 265 -34.33 13.75 -38.45
N CYS A 266 -33.74 13.08 -39.44
CA CYS A 266 -32.86 13.69 -40.46
C CYS A 266 -33.58 14.09 -41.76
N LEU A 267 -34.92 13.98 -41.83
CA LEU A 267 -35.70 14.19 -43.06
C LEU A 267 -35.54 15.60 -43.64
N ASP A 268 -35.59 16.62 -42.78
CA ASP A 268 -35.49 18.04 -43.16
C ASP A 268 -34.08 18.63 -42.97
N LEU A 269 -33.06 17.78 -42.86
CA LEU A 269 -31.71 18.22 -42.50
C LEU A 269 -31.01 18.97 -43.65
N GLN A 270 -31.00 20.31 -43.60
CA GLN A 270 -30.35 21.16 -44.63
C GLN A 270 -28.91 21.56 -44.31
N LYS A 271 -28.57 21.68 -43.02
CA LYS A 271 -27.24 22.05 -42.52
C LYS A 271 -26.84 21.11 -41.40
N LEU A 272 -25.56 21.13 -41.03
CA LEU A 272 -25.08 20.39 -39.87
C LEU A 272 -25.89 20.77 -38.62
N PRO A 273 -26.34 19.78 -37.82
CA PRO A 273 -27.08 20.05 -36.60
C PRO A 273 -26.16 20.77 -35.60
N GLY A 274 -26.68 21.81 -34.95
CA GLY A 274 -25.96 22.54 -33.90
C GLY A 274 -25.86 21.75 -32.59
N SER A 275 -25.50 22.45 -31.51
CA SER A 275 -25.41 21.91 -30.15
C SER A 275 -26.67 22.18 -29.30
N SER A 276 -27.84 22.32 -29.93
CA SER A 276 -29.10 22.62 -29.22
C SER A 276 -29.82 21.35 -28.77
N ASP A 277 -30.75 21.49 -27.82
CA ASP A 277 -31.40 20.33 -27.19
C ASP A 277 -32.16 19.45 -28.19
N ALA A 278 -32.79 20.06 -29.20
CA ALA A 278 -33.50 19.37 -30.27
C ALA A 278 -32.57 18.64 -31.26
N ALA A 279 -31.30 19.00 -31.30
CA ALA A 279 -30.33 18.43 -32.23
C ALA A 279 -29.91 17.00 -31.85
N ILE A 280 -30.08 16.57 -30.60
CA ILE A 280 -29.65 15.24 -30.15
C ILE A 280 -30.29 14.10 -30.94
N GLN A 281 -31.58 14.23 -31.29
CA GLN A 281 -32.29 13.20 -32.07
C GLN A 281 -31.76 13.13 -33.51
N ILE A 282 -31.42 14.29 -34.09
CA ILE A 282 -30.79 14.38 -35.42
C ILE A 282 -29.41 13.73 -35.38
N TRP A 283 -28.61 14.02 -34.35
CA TRP A 283 -27.30 13.42 -34.15
C TRP A 283 -27.37 11.89 -33.97
N ARG A 284 -28.32 11.38 -33.18
CA ARG A 284 -28.57 9.93 -33.05
C ARG A 284 -28.96 9.30 -34.39
N GLY A 285 -29.75 10.00 -35.20
CA GLY A 285 -30.04 9.63 -36.59
C GLY A 285 -28.76 9.49 -37.42
N LEU A 286 -27.95 10.55 -37.51
CA LEU A 286 -26.68 10.54 -38.25
C LEU A 286 -25.74 9.42 -37.79
N VAL A 287 -25.64 9.18 -36.49
CA VAL A 287 -24.80 8.09 -35.96
C VAL A 287 -25.35 6.72 -36.34
N SER A 288 -26.67 6.52 -36.32
CA SER A 288 -27.28 5.27 -36.77
C SER A 288 -27.07 5.02 -38.27
N LEU A 289 -26.89 6.08 -39.07
CA LEU A 289 -26.55 6.01 -40.49
C LEU A 289 -25.10 5.53 -40.69
N LEU A 290 -24.16 6.13 -39.96
CA LEU A 290 -22.72 5.98 -40.18
C LEU A 290 -22.14 4.75 -39.46
N LEU A 291 -22.62 4.44 -38.26
CA LEU A 291 -22.07 3.42 -37.37
C LEU A 291 -23.03 2.25 -37.17
N THR A 292 -22.48 1.07 -36.92
CA THR A 292 -23.23 -0.11 -36.44
C THR A 292 -23.66 0.08 -34.98
N GLY A 293 -24.55 -0.79 -34.49
CA GLY A 293 -24.92 -0.80 -33.06
C GLY A 293 -23.76 -1.11 -32.10
N SER A 294 -22.61 -1.59 -32.62
CA SER A 294 -21.35 -1.77 -31.89
C SER A 294 -20.40 -0.57 -31.97
N GLY A 295 -20.80 0.53 -32.62
CA GLY A 295 -19.98 1.73 -32.76
C GLY A 295 -18.87 1.65 -33.81
N SER A 296 -18.79 0.58 -34.61
CA SER A 296 -17.85 0.47 -35.74
C SER A 296 -18.45 1.08 -37.01
N TRP A 297 -17.60 1.59 -37.92
CA TRP A 297 -18.05 2.05 -39.24
C TRP A 297 -18.85 0.96 -39.96
N ARG A 298 -19.97 1.34 -40.60
CA ARG A 298 -20.74 0.40 -41.40
C ARG A 298 -19.95 -0.02 -42.64
N LYS A 299 -19.94 -1.32 -42.91
CA LYS A 299 -19.37 -1.90 -44.14
C LYS A 299 -20.41 -2.10 -45.25
N THR A 300 -21.69 -2.04 -44.91
CA THR A 300 -22.80 -2.23 -45.86
C THR A 300 -24.02 -1.40 -45.45
N VAL A 301 -24.84 -1.02 -46.44
CA VAL A 301 -26.15 -0.37 -46.27
C VAL A 301 -27.24 -1.20 -46.94
N ASN A 302 -28.42 -1.23 -46.34
CA ASN A 302 -29.56 -2.03 -46.79
C ASN A 302 -30.90 -1.30 -46.56
N MET A 303 -32.01 -1.98 -46.85
CA MET A 303 -33.36 -1.40 -46.70
C MET A 303 -33.66 -0.95 -45.27
N LYS A 304 -33.12 -1.64 -44.25
CA LYS A 304 -33.30 -1.26 -42.84
C LYS A 304 -32.57 0.04 -42.49
N THR A 305 -31.51 0.40 -43.21
CA THR A 305 -30.78 1.65 -43.03
C THR A 305 -31.23 2.74 -44.01
N GLY A 306 -32.40 2.58 -44.65
CA GLY A 306 -32.96 3.57 -45.59
C GLY A 306 -32.44 3.48 -47.02
N PHE A 307 -31.78 2.38 -47.43
CA PHE A 307 -31.28 2.18 -48.79
C PHE A 307 -31.95 0.96 -49.47
N PRO A 308 -33.02 1.18 -50.26
CA PRO A 308 -33.71 0.13 -51.00
C PRO A 308 -32.81 -0.58 -52.03
N ALA A 309 -33.22 -1.79 -52.45
CA ALA A 309 -32.49 -2.51 -53.49
C ALA A 309 -32.68 -1.84 -54.86
N ALA A 310 -31.64 -1.84 -55.70
CA ALA A 310 -31.71 -1.33 -57.07
C ALA A 310 -32.66 -2.11 -58.01
N SER A 311 -33.32 -3.17 -57.50
CA SER A 311 -34.34 -3.96 -58.17
C SER A 311 -35.77 -3.51 -57.87
N SER A 312 -36.00 -2.74 -56.80
CA SER A 312 -37.31 -2.21 -56.38
C SER A 312 -37.51 -0.77 -56.89
N GLY A 313 -38.69 -0.47 -57.46
CA GLY A 313 -39.07 0.88 -57.94
C GLY A 313 -39.24 1.02 -59.47
N SER A 314 -39.57 2.22 -59.92
CA SER A 314 -39.65 2.63 -61.33
C SER A 314 -38.24 2.73 -61.99
N SER A 315 -38.16 2.85 -63.32
CA SER A 315 -36.86 2.91 -64.05
C SER A 315 -35.95 4.06 -63.59
N GLU A 316 -36.55 5.18 -63.19
CA GLU A 316 -35.85 6.37 -62.68
C GLU A 316 -35.42 6.20 -61.22
N GLU A 317 -36.27 5.61 -60.38
CA GLU A 317 -35.96 5.30 -58.97
C GLU A 317 -34.82 4.30 -58.84
N LYS A 318 -34.76 3.28 -59.73
CA LYS A 318 -33.66 2.30 -59.73
C LYS A 318 -32.30 2.95 -59.95
N LYS A 319 -32.21 3.94 -60.83
CA LYS A 319 -30.97 4.71 -61.07
C LYS A 319 -30.61 5.57 -59.86
N LEU A 320 -31.61 6.23 -59.26
CA LEU A 320 -31.43 7.05 -58.06
C LEU A 320 -30.94 6.20 -56.87
N PHE A 321 -31.54 5.04 -56.63
CA PHE A 321 -31.16 4.13 -55.53
C PHE A 321 -29.75 3.57 -55.71
N ALA A 322 -29.36 3.22 -56.94
CA ALA A 322 -28.00 2.78 -57.24
C ALA A 322 -26.97 3.90 -57.00
N MET A 323 -27.27 5.13 -57.43
CA MET A 323 -26.39 6.30 -57.25
C MET A 323 -26.20 6.64 -55.77
N GLN A 324 -27.27 6.75 -55.00
CA GLN A 324 -27.23 7.09 -53.57
C GLN A 324 -26.51 6.01 -52.74
N LYS A 325 -26.70 4.74 -53.08
CA LYS A 325 -25.97 3.64 -52.45
C LYS A 325 -24.47 3.72 -52.74
N GLN A 326 -24.08 4.05 -53.96
CA GLN A 326 -22.67 4.21 -54.33
C GLN A 326 -22.04 5.42 -53.62
N GLN A 327 -22.75 6.55 -53.55
CA GLN A 327 -22.31 7.75 -52.84
C GLN A 327 -22.09 7.47 -51.35
N MET A 328 -23.05 6.80 -50.69
CA MET A 328 -22.93 6.42 -49.28
C MET A 328 -21.77 5.46 -49.01
N MET A 329 -21.56 4.46 -49.87
CA MET A 329 -20.44 3.52 -49.73
C MET A 329 -19.09 4.21 -49.91
N SER A 330 -18.97 5.15 -50.86
CA SER A 330 -17.75 5.95 -51.03
C SER A 330 -17.49 6.87 -49.84
N LEU A 331 -18.53 7.47 -49.26
CA LEU A 331 -18.41 8.27 -48.04
C LEU A 331 -17.91 7.42 -46.86
N LEU A 332 -18.49 6.23 -46.64
CA LEU A 332 -18.07 5.33 -45.56
C LEU A 332 -16.61 4.88 -45.70
N GLU A 333 -16.14 4.63 -46.92
CA GLU A 333 -14.75 4.24 -47.19
C GLU A 333 -13.76 5.37 -46.85
N LYS A 334 -14.10 6.63 -47.17
CA LYS A 334 -13.29 7.79 -46.79
C LYS A 334 -13.27 8.01 -45.28
N LEU A 335 -14.45 7.97 -44.65
CA LEU A 335 -14.60 8.16 -43.21
C LEU A 335 -13.96 7.03 -42.39
N ALA A 336 -13.83 5.81 -42.94
CA ALA A 336 -13.20 4.68 -42.27
C ALA A 336 -11.73 4.95 -41.86
N THR A 337 -11.06 5.92 -42.49
CA THR A 337 -9.69 6.32 -42.13
C THR A 337 -9.61 7.23 -40.89
N ARG A 338 -10.74 7.82 -40.46
CA ARG A 338 -10.86 8.77 -39.35
C ARG A 338 -11.37 8.10 -38.08
N GLU A 339 -10.47 7.39 -37.41
CA GLU A 339 -10.78 6.69 -36.16
C GLU A 339 -11.11 7.66 -35.00
N ASP A 340 -10.54 8.87 -35.04
CA ASP A 340 -10.83 9.99 -34.16
C ASP A 340 -12.31 10.40 -34.21
N LEU A 341 -12.84 10.58 -35.43
CA LEU A 341 -14.23 10.92 -35.66
C LEU A 341 -15.17 9.79 -35.24
N ARG A 342 -14.80 8.54 -35.53
CA ARG A 342 -15.57 7.35 -35.11
C ARG A 342 -15.77 7.33 -33.61
N ALA A 343 -14.69 7.55 -32.86
CA ALA A 343 -14.71 7.49 -31.40
C ALA A 343 -15.63 8.56 -30.79
N ILE A 344 -15.62 9.79 -31.33
CA ILE A 344 -16.50 10.87 -30.88
C ILE A 344 -17.97 10.55 -31.23
N LEU A 345 -18.24 10.11 -32.46
CA LEU A 345 -19.60 9.81 -32.91
C LEU A 345 -20.23 8.62 -32.19
N ALA A 346 -19.47 7.55 -31.94
CA ALA A 346 -19.95 6.35 -31.26
C ALA A 346 -20.52 6.64 -29.87
N ARG A 347 -19.96 7.62 -29.16
CA ARG A 347 -20.39 8.03 -27.81
C ARG A 347 -21.76 8.70 -27.79
N THR A 348 -22.20 9.28 -28.91
CA THR A 348 -23.51 9.93 -29.04
C THR A 348 -24.67 8.97 -28.75
N VAL A 349 -24.48 7.67 -29.00
CA VAL A 349 -25.48 6.62 -28.72
C VAL A 349 -25.80 6.53 -27.22
N HIS A 350 -24.81 6.79 -26.37
CA HIS A 350 -24.93 6.67 -24.92
C HIS A 350 -25.21 8.01 -24.21
N LEU A 351 -25.42 9.10 -24.95
CA LEU A 351 -25.73 10.38 -24.32
C LEU A 351 -27.04 10.29 -23.52
N PRO A 352 -27.06 10.76 -22.27
CA PRO A 352 -28.25 10.74 -21.43
C PRO A 352 -29.31 11.70 -21.96
N GLU A 353 -30.56 11.46 -21.57
CA GLU A 353 -31.61 12.48 -21.68
C GLU A 353 -31.40 13.57 -20.63
N TYR A 354 -31.93 14.77 -20.89
CA TYR A 354 -31.71 15.94 -20.04
C TYR A 354 -32.31 15.80 -18.64
N SER A 355 -33.45 15.10 -18.52
CA SER A 355 -34.19 14.94 -17.26
C SER A 355 -34.11 13.52 -16.69
N TYR A 356 -34.25 13.39 -15.37
CA TYR A 356 -34.48 12.09 -14.76
C TYR A 356 -35.94 11.65 -14.94
N SER A 357 -36.16 10.36 -15.17
CA SER A 357 -37.50 9.80 -15.05
C SER A 357 -37.93 9.74 -13.58
N GLU A 358 -39.24 9.82 -13.30
CA GLU A 358 -39.74 9.78 -11.92
C GLU A 358 -39.31 8.52 -11.14
N PRO A 359 -39.35 7.30 -11.70
CA PRO A 359 -38.88 6.12 -10.98
C PRO A 359 -37.37 6.15 -10.69
N GLU A 360 -36.55 6.65 -11.63
CA GLU A 360 -35.11 6.78 -11.41
C GLU A 360 -34.78 7.82 -10.33
N TRP A 361 -35.48 8.95 -10.34
CA TRP A 361 -35.29 10.01 -9.36
C TRP A 361 -35.66 9.54 -7.95
N GLN A 362 -36.79 8.84 -7.78
CA GLN A 362 -37.22 8.30 -6.49
C GLN A 362 -36.16 7.35 -5.88
N ILE A 363 -35.57 6.47 -6.70
CA ILE A 363 -34.52 5.57 -6.22
C ILE A 363 -33.26 6.34 -5.83
N LEU A 364 -32.84 7.33 -6.63
CA LEU A 364 -31.72 8.20 -6.28
C LEU A 364 -31.95 8.95 -4.96
N GLU A 365 -33.14 9.49 -4.76
CA GLU A 365 -33.55 10.18 -3.54
C GLU A 365 -33.42 9.26 -2.31
N ILE A 366 -33.93 8.03 -2.42
CA ILE A 366 -33.81 7.01 -1.36
C ILE A 366 -32.35 6.69 -1.08
N LEU A 367 -31.53 6.50 -2.12
CA LEU A 367 -30.11 6.21 -1.97
C LEU A 367 -29.37 7.36 -1.28
N MET A 368 -29.65 8.62 -1.63
CA MET A 368 -29.02 9.78 -1.00
C MET A 368 -29.45 9.93 0.48
N LYS A 369 -30.72 9.65 0.80
CA LYS A 369 -31.20 9.59 2.20
C LYS A 369 -30.47 8.48 2.98
N MET A 370 -30.40 7.28 2.40
CA MET A 370 -29.70 6.13 2.99
C MET A 370 -28.22 6.43 3.25
N LEU A 371 -27.52 7.01 2.28
CA LEU A 371 -26.08 7.32 2.42
C LEU A 371 -25.81 8.36 3.51
N ARG A 372 -26.70 9.35 3.70
CA ARG A 372 -26.60 10.30 4.83
C ARG A 372 -26.73 9.59 6.17
N VAL A 373 -27.71 8.68 6.28
CA VAL A 373 -27.86 7.84 7.48
C VAL A 373 -26.61 6.98 7.69
N SER A 374 -26.08 6.36 6.63
CA SER A 374 -24.86 5.55 6.72
C SER A 374 -23.64 6.33 7.17
N LEU A 375 -23.47 7.58 6.73
CA LEU A 375 -22.41 8.46 7.22
C LEU A 375 -22.56 8.74 8.72
N GLY A 376 -23.79 9.01 9.19
CA GLY A 376 -24.08 9.17 10.61
C GLY A 376 -23.77 7.91 11.42
N CYS A 377 -24.22 6.74 10.95
CA CYS A 377 -23.92 5.45 11.58
C CYS A 377 -22.41 5.16 11.63
N LEU A 378 -21.69 5.46 10.55
CA LEU A 378 -20.24 5.28 10.50
C LEU A 378 -19.53 6.20 11.51
N HIS A 379 -19.96 7.46 11.62
CA HIS A 379 -19.39 8.40 12.59
C HIS A 379 -19.62 7.93 14.04
N LEU A 380 -20.80 7.40 14.36
CA LEU A 380 -21.08 6.81 15.67
C LEU A 380 -20.18 5.60 15.96
N ILE A 381 -19.96 4.74 14.98
CA ILE A 381 -19.07 3.57 15.12
C ILE A 381 -17.61 4.03 15.33
N PHE A 382 -17.15 5.05 14.62
CA PHE A 382 -15.83 5.63 14.84
C PHE A 382 -15.67 6.17 16.26
N GLN A 383 -16.70 6.84 16.80
CA GLN A 383 -16.70 7.31 18.18
C GLN A 383 -16.69 6.16 19.19
N GLU A 384 -17.52 5.13 19.00
CA GLU A 384 -17.63 3.99 19.91
C GLU A 384 -16.34 3.17 19.94
N ARG A 385 -15.70 2.96 18.78
CA ARG A 385 -14.47 2.18 18.63
C ARG A 385 -13.21 2.99 18.93
N LYS A 386 -13.28 4.33 18.95
CA LYS A 386 -12.14 5.25 19.02
C LYS A 386 -11.12 5.04 17.88
N GLU A 387 -11.62 4.57 16.74
CA GLU A 387 -10.84 4.27 15.54
C GLU A 387 -11.47 4.98 14.35
N VAL A 388 -10.63 5.58 13.50
CA VAL A 388 -11.06 6.21 12.23
C VAL A 388 -10.20 5.71 11.08
N ASP A 389 -10.69 5.85 9.85
CA ASP A 389 -9.88 5.61 8.67
C ASP A 389 -9.13 6.88 8.20
N PHE A 390 -8.29 6.73 7.17
CA PHE A 390 -7.54 7.84 6.57
C PHE A 390 -8.44 8.89 5.89
N ASN A 391 -9.55 8.48 5.29
CA ASN A 391 -10.47 9.39 4.60
C ASN A 391 -11.09 10.37 5.60
N GLU A 392 -11.44 9.89 6.80
CA GLU A 392 -12.03 10.69 7.88
C GLU A 392 -11.07 11.76 8.37
N ILE A 393 -9.77 11.42 8.46
CA ILE A 393 -8.73 12.36 8.86
C ILE A 393 -8.57 13.45 7.81
N GLY A 394 -8.59 13.08 6.52
CA GLY A 394 -8.59 14.04 5.41
C GLY A 394 -9.77 15.00 5.47
N LEU A 395 -10.99 14.46 5.57
CA LEU A 395 -12.23 15.26 5.64
C LEU A 395 -12.26 16.15 6.89
N SER A 396 -11.87 15.61 8.05
CA SER A 396 -11.75 16.36 9.30
C SER A 396 -10.72 17.48 9.18
N THR A 397 -9.62 17.27 8.44
CA THR A 397 -8.60 18.30 8.19
C THR A 397 -9.14 19.43 7.33
N LEU A 398 -9.95 19.14 6.30
CA LEU A 398 -10.60 20.18 5.52
C LEU A 398 -11.55 21.00 6.41
N ASN A 399 -12.48 20.35 7.12
CA ASN A 399 -13.40 21.02 8.04
C ASN A 399 -12.65 21.88 9.08
N ALA A 400 -11.51 21.39 9.55
CA ALA A 400 -10.59 22.06 10.45
C ALA A 400 -9.96 23.34 9.89
N LEU A 401 -9.69 23.41 8.59
CA LEU A 401 -9.16 24.60 7.92
C LEU A 401 -10.26 25.63 7.60
N GLY A 402 -11.52 25.19 7.49
CA GLY A 402 -12.64 26.03 7.08
C GLY A 402 -12.67 26.25 5.56
N ALA A 403 -13.65 27.02 5.09
CA ALA A 403 -13.74 27.42 3.69
C ALA A 403 -12.93 28.70 3.43
N ASP A 404 -12.62 28.99 2.17
CA ASP A 404 -11.77 30.13 1.79
C ASP A 404 -12.36 31.49 2.21
N ASP A 405 -13.69 31.61 2.21
CA ASP A 405 -14.43 32.80 2.66
C ASP A 405 -14.57 32.90 4.19
N SER A 406 -14.24 31.82 4.89
CA SER A 406 -14.42 31.65 6.34
C SER A 406 -13.32 30.76 6.97
N PRO A 407 -12.03 31.14 6.83
CA PRO A 407 -10.93 30.32 7.32
C PRO A 407 -10.92 30.24 8.85
N THR A 408 -10.55 29.08 9.39
CA THR A 408 -10.43 28.92 10.84
C THR A 408 -9.17 29.57 11.39
N ALA A 409 -9.10 29.73 12.71
CA ALA A 409 -7.89 30.20 13.39
C ALA A 409 -6.66 29.31 13.10
N LEU A 410 -6.87 28.01 12.86
CA LEU A 410 -5.79 27.11 12.47
C LEU A 410 -5.27 27.44 11.06
N ALA A 411 -6.16 27.62 10.08
CA ALA A 411 -5.77 28.00 8.72
C ALA A 411 -4.97 29.31 8.71
N LEU A 412 -5.43 30.32 9.44
CA LEU A 412 -4.70 31.58 9.60
C LEU A 412 -3.32 31.37 10.26
N ALA A 413 -3.23 30.56 11.30
CA ALA A 413 -1.95 30.27 11.95
C ALA A 413 -0.97 29.52 11.04
N LEU A 414 -1.45 28.65 10.16
CA LEU A 414 -0.63 27.95 9.18
C LEU A 414 -0.17 28.87 8.05
N ASP A 415 -1.03 29.80 7.60
CA ASP A 415 -0.69 30.78 6.58
C ASP A 415 0.52 31.64 6.98
N TYR A 416 0.64 31.99 8.27
CA TYR A 416 1.83 32.68 8.81
C TYR A 416 3.06 31.79 8.98
N ARG A 417 2.90 30.46 9.05
CA ARG A 417 3.99 29.52 9.36
C ARG A 417 4.57 28.81 8.15
N ILE A 418 3.83 28.71 7.04
CA ILE A 418 4.27 28.00 5.83
C ILE A 418 4.53 29.05 4.75
N SER A 419 5.77 29.10 4.26
CA SER A 419 6.15 29.97 3.16
C SER A 419 6.40 29.20 1.87
N HIS A 420 6.81 27.94 1.97
CA HIS A 420 7.11 27.13 0.81
C HIS A 420 6.55 25.73 0.95
N LEU A 421 5.78 25.30 -0.06
CA LEU A 421 5.17 23.99 -0.11
C LEU A 421 5.70 23.21 -1.31
N LEU A 422 6.26 22.02 -1.07
CA LEU A 422 6.78 21.12 -2.09
C LEU A 422 5.96 19.83 -2.07
N VAL A 423 5.44 19.41 -3.22
CA VAL A 423 4.64 18.18 -3.34
C VAL A 423 5.31 17.24 -4.34
N ASP A 424 5.74 16.08 -3.87
CA ASP A 424 6.26 14.98 -4.70
C ASP A 424 5.15 14.00 -5.10
N GLU A 425 5.32 13.34 -6.24
CA GLU A 425 4.34 12.42 -6.85
C GLU A 425 2.98 13.08 -7.09
N PHE A 426 2.96 14.36 -7.49
CA PHE A 426 1.73 15.15 -7.60
C PHE A 426 0.68 14.53 -8.55
N GLN A 427 1.09 13.69 -9.51
CA GLN A 427 0.14 12.96 -10.36
C GLN A 427 -0.77 11.98 -9.60
N ASP A 428 -0.40 11.56 -8.39
CA ASP A 428 -1.16 10.61 -7.58
C ASP A 428 -2.06 11.29 -6.53
N THR A 429 -2.28 12.60 -6.67
CA THR A 429 -3.10 13.40 -5.76
C THR A 429 -4.60 13.10 -5.98
N SER A 430 -5.38 12.99 -4.90
CA SER A 430 -6.85 12.91 -4.96
C SER A 430 -7.50 14.29 -4.95
N VAL A 431 -8.81 14.37 -5.21
CA VAL A 431 -9.56 15.64 -5.15
C VAL A 431 -9.46 16.29 -3.77
N LEU A 432 -9.64 15.52 -2.69
CA LEU A 432 -9.52 16.03 -1.32
C LEU A 432 -8.12 16.58 -1.02
N GLN A 433 -7.09 15.90 -1.53
CA GLN A 433 -5.72 16.33 -1.33
C GLN A 433 -5.40 17.59 -2.13
N PHE A 434 -5.98 17.75 -3.32
CA PHE A 434 -5.89 18.98 -4.09
C PHE A 434 -6.57 20.15 -3.36
N GLU A 435 -7.78 19.93 -2.84
CA GLU A 435 -8.50 20.92 -2.05
C GLU A 435 -7.74 21.30 -0.76
N LEU A 436 -7.06 20.35 -0.12
CA LEU A 436 -6.16 20.64 0.99
C LEU A 436 -5.05 21.61 0.58
N LEU A 437 -4.45 21.45 -0.60
CA LEU A 437 -3.44 22.36 -1.11
C LEU A 437 -4.03 23.76 -1.38
N GLU A 438 -5.24 23.83 -1.93
CA GLU A 438 -5.94 25.10 -2.15
C GLU A 438 -6.18 25.83 -0.82
N ARG A 439 -6.74 25.16 0.19
CA ARG A 439 -6.99 25.76 1.51
C ARG A 439 -5.71 26.16 2.24
N LEU A 440 -4.63 25.39 2.11
CA LEU A 440 -3.32 25.74 2.68
C LEU A 440 -2.65 26.94 1.99
N THR A 441 -3.04 27.23 0.75
CA THR A 441 -2.45 28.31 -0.07
C THR A 441 -3.42 29.44 -0.39
N ALA A 442 -4.64 29.42 0.18
CA ALA A 442 -5.70 30.38 -0.12
C ALA A 442 -5.28 31.84 0.11
N GLY A 443 -4.43 32.08 1.12
CA GLY A 443 -3.91 33.41 1.45
C GLY A 443 -2.74 33.88 0.57
N TRP A 444 -2.22 33.05 -0.33
CA TRP A 444 -0.96 33.31 -1.06
C TRP A 444 -1.20 34.15 -2.32
N GLN A 445 -0.28 35.09 -2.59
CA GLN A 445 -0.36 36.00 -3.73
C GLN A 445 0.90 35.88 -4.60
N CYS A 446 0.73 36.16 -5.90
CA CYS A 446 1.85 36.14 -6.84
C CYS A 446 2.91 37.21 -6.44
N GLY A 447 4.14 36.76 -6.17
CA GLY A 447 5.27 37.64 -5.86
C GLY A 447 5.38 38.08 -4.40
N ASP A 448 4.61 37.50 -3.48
CA ASP A 448 4.68 37.81 -2.04
C ASP A 448 5.82 37.09 -1.27
N GLY A 449 6.63 36.31 -1.99
CA GLY A 449 7.75 35.52 -1.46
C GLY A 449 7.39 34.07 -1.09
N ARG A 450 6.10 33.70 -1.10
CA ARG A 450 5.66 32.31 -0.88
C ARG A 450 5.60 31.56 -2.19
N THR A 451 5.95 30.27 -2.18
CA THR A 451 6.03 29.48 -3.42
C THR A 451 5.49 28.07 -3.30
N LEU A 452 4.75 27.64 -4.33
CA LEU A 452 4.27 26.27 -4.49
C LEU A 452 5.10 25.53 -5.55
N PHE A 453 5.67 24.39 -5.18
CA PHE A 453 6.44 23.54 -6.07
C PHE A 453 5.79 22.16 -6.18
N LEU A 454 5.31 21.83 -7.37
CA LEU A 454 4.70 20.53 -7.67
C LEU A 454 5.62 19.75 -8.58
N VAL A 455 5.87 18.47 -8.29
CA VAL A 455 6.65 17.62 -9.19
C VAL A 455 6.05 16.23 -9.31
N GLY A 456 6.06 15.71 -10.52
CA GLY A 456 5.51 14.40 -10.81
C GLY A 456 5.69 13.99 -12.26
N ASP A 457 5.13 12.85 -12.59
CA ASP A 457 5.03 12.36 -13.96
C ASP A 457 3.61 11.85 -14.23
N PRO A 458 2.77 12.58 -14.99
CA PRO A 458 1.42 12.12 -15.29
C PRO A 458 1.39 10.80 -16.06
N MET A 459 2.49 10.40 -16.73
CA MET A 459 2.63 9.09 -17.37
C MET A 459 2.80 7.93 -16.35
N GLN A 460 3.09 8.23 -15.08
CA GLN A 460 3.26 7.25 -13.99
C GLN A 460 2.09 7.21 -12.99
N SER A 461 0.98 7.90 -13.26
CA SER A 461 -0.23 7.84 -12.42
C SER A 461 -0.92 6.47 -12.53
N ILE A 462 -0.83 5.67 -11.47
CA ILE A 462 -1.31 4.27 -11.41
C ILE A 462 -2.05 3.92 -10.10
N TYR A 463 -2.46 4.93 -9.33
CA TYR A 463 -3.15 4.75 -8.04
C TYR A 463 -4.62 5.16 -8.12
N ARG A 464 -5.31 4.97 -9.26
CA ARG A 464 -6.73 5.31 -9.37
C ARG A 464 -7.60 4.55 -8.37
N PHE A 465 -7.23 3.31 -8.04
CA PHE A 465 -7.91 2.52 -7.00
C PHE A 465 -7.79 3.15 -5.59
N ARG A 466 -6.89 4.11 -5.39
CA ARG A 466 -6.76 4.98 -4.20
C ARG A 466 -7.28 6.40 -4.44
N GLN A 467 -8.15 6.58 -5.43
CA GLN A 467 -8.77 7.87 -5.79
C GLN A 467 -7.82 8.94 -6.32
N ALA A 468 -6.63 8.56 -6.78
CA ALA A 468 -5.77 9.49 -7.52
C ALA A 468 -6.41 9.88 -8.86
N ASP A 469 -6.39 11.18 -9.18
CA ASP A 469 -6.83 11.70 -10.47
C ASP A 469 -5.72 12.44 -11.21
N VAL A 470 -5.22 11.82 -12.27
CA VAL A 470 -4.21 12.39 -13.16
C VAL A 470 -4.67 13.68 -13.86
N GLY A 471 -5.99 13.88 -14.00
CA GLY A 471 -6.59 15.09 -14.54
C GLY A 471 -6.21 16.32 -13.73
N LEU A 472 -5.98 16.19 -12.42
CA LEU A 472 -5.56 17.28 -11.53
C LEU A 472 -4.16 17.81 -11.89
N PHE A 473 -3.28 16.96 -12.45
CA PHE A 473 -1.99 17.42 -12.95
C PHE A 473 -2.15 18.42 -14.11
N LEU A 474 -3.04 18.11 -15.05
CA LEU A 474 -3.37 19.00 -16.17
C LEU A 474 -4.11 20.25 -15.68
N HIS A 475 -5.01 20.09 -14.72
CA HIS A 475 -5.72 21.20 -14.08
C HIS A 475 -4.74 22.19 -13.47
N ALA A 476 -3.84 21.72 -12.61
CA ALA A 476 -2.83 22.56 -11.95
C ALA A 476 -1.91 23.27 -12.95
N ARG A 477 -1.58 22.60 -14.06
CA ARG A 477 -0.79 23.19 -15.15
C ARG A 477 -1.51 24.33 -15.86
N GLU A 478 -2.81 24.17 -16.13
CA GLU A 478 -3.58 25.10 -16.96
C GLU A 478 -4.20 26.24 -16.14
N LYS A 479 -4.75 25.92 -14.96
CA LYS A 479 -5.51 26.85 -14.11
C LYS A 479 -4.79 27.24 -12.81
N GLY A 480 -3.71 26.56 -12.45
CA GLY A 480 -3.03 26.77 -11.16
C GLY A 480 -3.68 25.99 -10.00
N VAL A 481 -3.31 26.36 -8.77
CA VAL A 481 -3.90 25.83 -7.53
C VAL A 481 -4.40 27.03 -6.72
N GLY A 482 -5.71 27.13 -6.50
CA GLY A 482 -6.33 28.34 -5.97
C GLY A 482 -5.95 29.58 -6.79
N ASN A 483 -5.36 30.58 -6.14
CA ASN A 483 -4.92 31.82 -6.78
C ASN A 483 -3.48 31.77 -7.35
N ILE A 484 -2.78 30.63 -7.21
CA ILE A 484 -1.37 30.50 -7.60
C ILE A 484 -1.26 29.94 -9.02
N GLN A 485 -0.81 30.77 -9.94
CA GLN A 485 -0.39 30.30 -11.27
C GLN A 485 0.99 29.64 -11.21
N LEU A 486 1.13 28.49 -11.85
CA LEU A 486 2.36 27.70 -11.87
C LEU A 486 3.08 27.80 -13.22
N GLU A 487 4.39 28.02 -13.20
CA GLU A 487 5.22 27.90 -14.39
C GLU A 487 5.44 26.42 -14.72
N PHE A 488 5.09 25.99 -15.94
CA PHE A 488 5.28 24.60 -16.37
C PHE A 488 6.71 24.36 -16.84
N VAL A 489 7.36 23.33 -16.28
CA VAL A 489 8.71 22.91 -16.64
C VAL A 489 8.73 21.43 -16.95
N GLN A 490 9.37 21.05 -18.05
CA GLN A 490 9.50 19.66 -18.48
C GLN A 490 10.96 19.23 -18.51
N LEU A 491 11.27 18.12 -17.83
CA LEU A 491 12.59 17.48 -17.93
C LEU A 491 12.62 16.51 -19.10
N GLN A 492 13.77 16.41 -19.77
CA GLN A 492 13.93 15.57 -20.96
C GLN A 492 15.03 14.52 -20.82
N VAL A 493 15.96 14.70 -19.88
CA VAL A 493 17.13 13.81 -19.76
C VAL A 493 16.82 12.67 -18.80
N ASN A 494 17.06 11.42 -19.23
CA ASN A 494 16.96 10.20 -18.43
C ASN A 494 18.38 9.70 -18.07
N PHE A 495 18.65 9.54 -16.77
CA PHE A 495 19.95 9.09 -16.24
C PHE A 495 19.95 7.63 -15.78
N ARG A 496 18.82 6.93 -15.91
CA ARG A 496 18.60 5.58 -15.38
C ARG A 496 18.84 4.50 -16.44
N SER A 497 18.21 4.63 -17.59
CA SER A 497 18.16 3.57 -18.61
C SER A 497 19.18 3.80 -19.73
N CYS A 498 19.64 2.74 -20.36
CA CYS A 498 20.55 2.83 -21.51
C CYS A 498 19.87 3.44 -22.76
N GLU A 499 20.66 3.98 -23.69
CA GLU A 499 20.17 4.69 -24.88
C GLU A 499 19.22 3.85 -25.74
N GLY A 500 19.60 2.61 -26.08
CA GLY A 500 18.75 1.74 -26.89
C GLY A 500 17.41 1.38 -26.22
N MET A 501 17.34 1.41 -24.88
CA MET A 501 16.08 1.22 -24.15
C MET A 501 15.21 2.48 -24.18
N ILE A 502 15.82 3.67 -24.07
CA ILE A 502 15.12 4.96 -24.21
C ILE A 502 14.53 5.10 -25.61
N ASP A 503 15.28 4.73 -26.65
CA ASP A 503 14.80 4.74 -28.03
C ASP A 503 13.61 3.80 -28.23
N TRP A 504 13.68 2.59 -27.67
CA TRP A 504 12.57 1.66 -27.68
C TRP A 504 11.35 2.22 -26.93
N PHE A 505 11.53 2.83 -25.74
CA PHE A 505 10.44 3.48 -25.01
C PHE A 505 9.78 4.59 -25.84
N ASN A 506 10.59 5.46 -26.47
CA ASN A 506 10.10 6.55 -27.30
C ASN A 506 9.29 6.02 -28.50
N HIS A 507 9.76 4.96 -29.15
CA HIS A 507 9.07 4.33 -30.26
C HIS A 507 7.78 3.62 -29.84
N ALA A 508 7.83 2.84 -28.77
CA ALA A 508 6.71 2.03 -28.32
C ALA A 508 5.59 2.89 -27.71
N PHE A 509 5.92 3.71 -26.71
CA PHE A 509 4.91 4.44 -25.95
C PHE A 509 4.33 5.64 -26.70
N SER A 510 5.00 6.17 -27.73
CA SER A 510 4.38 7.15 -28.63
C SER A 510 3.22 6.59 -29.45
N GLN A 511 3.16 5.25 -29.61
CA GLN A 511 2.06 4.55 -30.28
C GLN A 511 1.01 4.04 -29.27
N CYS A 512 1.43 3.67 -28.06
CA CYS A 512 0.51 3.16 -27.03
C CYS A 512 -0.30 4.27 -26.32
N PHE A 513 0.30 5.43 -26.06
CA PHE A 513 -0.40 6.52 -25.37
C PHE A 513 -1.33 7.31 -26.30
N PRO A 514 -2.41 7.91 -25.75
CA PRO A 514 -3.29 8.82 -26.48
C PRO A 514 -2.54 9.98 -27.15
N LYS A 515 -3.03 10.38 -28.34
CA LYS A 515 -2.46 11.51 -29.11
C LYS A 515 -2.86 12.89 -28.58
N ARG A 516 -3.94 12.98 -27.79
CA ARG A 516 -4.44 14.22 -27.18
C ARG A 516 -4.72 13.98 -25.69
N ASN A 517 -4.45 15.00 -24.88
CA ASN A 517 -4.80 14.99 -23.46
C ASN A 517 -6.33 15.14 -23.31
N ASP A 518 -6.90 14.46 -22.32
CA ASP A 518 -8.31 14.58 -21.93
C ASP A 518 -8.39 14.42 -20.41
N MET A 519 -8.65 15.54 -19.71
CA MET A 519 -8.73 15.56 -18.25
C MET A 519 -9.81 14.61 -17.73
N THR A 520 -11.01 14.70 -18.31
CA THR A 520 -12.16 13.89 -17.91
C THR A 520 -11.89 12.41 -18.09
N ARG A 521 -11.22 11.97 -19.16
CA ARG A 521 -10.92 10.54 -19.39
C ARG A 521 -9.56 10.12 -18.84
N GLY A 522 -8.85 11.02 -18.16
CA GLY A 522 -7.48 10.80 -17.69
C GLY A 522 -6.54 10.38 -18.81
N ALA A 523 -6.72 10.90 -20.04
CA ALA A 523 -5.83 10.63 -21.16
C ALA A 523 -4.63 11.60 -21.09
N ILE A 524 -3.42 11.03 -21.13
CA ILE A 524 -2.16 11.78 -21.07
C ILE A 524 -1.35 11.48 -22.32
N CYS A 525 -0.75 12.50 -22.93
CA CYS A 525 0.14 12.33 -24.08
C CYS A 525 1.52 11.83 -23.65
N TYR A 526 2.11 10.96 -24.47
CA TYR A 526 3.49 10.55 -24.27
C TYR A 526 4.48 11.71 -24.46
N THR A 527 5.48 11.76 -23.60
CA THR A 527 6.56 12.73 -23.64
C THR A 527 7.89 12.02 -23.80
N SER A 528 8.62 12.33 -24.88
CA SER A 528 9.89 11.65 -25.18
C SER A 528 11.03 12.06 -24.26
N SER A 529 11.95 11.13 -24.00
CA SER A 529 13.15 11.34 -23.21
C SER A 529 14.41 11.18 -24.05
N ARG A 530 15.53 11.74 -23.59
CA ARG A 530 16.87 11.64 -24.19
C ARG A 530 17.83 11.02 -23.18
N SER A 531 18.81 10.26 -23.65
CA SER A 531 19.86 9.71 -22.78
C SER A 531 20.70 10.83 -22.16
N GLY A 532 20.93 10.77 -20.85
CA GLY A 532 21.87 11.63 -20.12
C GLY A 532 23.31 11.11 -20.14
N SER A 533 23.50 9.85 -20.54
CA SER A 533 24.80 9.20 -20.62
C SER A 533 25.45 9.51 -21.96
N THR A 534 26.47 10.37 -21.98
CA THR A 534 27.51 10.34 -23.01
C THR A 534 28.47 9.18 -22.73
N SER A 535 27.96 7.95 -22.61
CA SER A 535 28.81 6.80 -22.83
C SER A 535 29.31 6.94 -24.25
N GLN A 536 30.64 6.97 -24.42
CA GLN A 536 31.32 7.09 -25.71
C GLN A 536 30.53 6.33 -26.77
N ALA A 537 30.28 6.98 -27.90
CA ALA A 537 30.12 6.27 -29.15
C ALA A 537 31.32 5.31 -29.23
N GLY A 538 31.10 4.06 -28.80
CA GLY A 538 31.94 2.96 -29.20
C GLY A 538 31.98 3.03 -30.72
N ASP A 539 33.16 2.80 -31.27
CA ASP A 539 33.43 2.75 -32.70
C ASP A 539 32.17 2.33 -33.50
N PRO A 540 31.80 3.03 -34.59
CA PRO A 540 30.62 2.72 -35.41
C PRO A 540 30.72 1.38 -36.18
N GLY A 541 31.40 0.37 -35.60
CA GLY A 541 31.60 -0.98 -36.10
C GLY A 541 31.37 -2.10 -35.07
N GLN A 542 31.17 -1.85 -33.77
CA GLN A 542 30.78 -2.90 -32.81
C GLN A 542 29.27 -2.85 -32.54
N LYS A 543 28.50 -3.45 -33.44
CA LYS A 543 27.13 -3.90 -33.12
C LYS A 543 27.25 -5.02 -32.08
N SER A 544 27.05 -4.73 -30.79
CA SER A 544 26.66 -5.79 -29.87
C SER A 544 25.31 -6.32 -30.37
N GLU A 545 25.25 -7.59 -30.77
CA GLU A 545 24.07 -8.26 -31.36
C GLU A 545 22.85 -8.36 -30.42
N ASP A 546 22.93 -7.82 -29.21
CA ASP A 546 21.97 -8.09 -28.15
C ASP A 546 21.08 -6.87 -27.88
N MET A 547 19.84 -6.92 -28.38
CA MET A 547 18.84 -5.87 -28.18
C MET A 547 18.58 -5.67 -26.67
N PRO A 548 18.44 -4.43 -26.19
CA PRO A 548 18.15 -4.16 -24.77
C PRO A 548 16.72 -4.58 -24.38
N VAL A 549 15.83 -4.76 -25.35
CA VAL A 549 14.46 -5.23 -25.14
C VAL A 549 14.22 -6.51 -25.94
N THR A 550 13.79 -7.57 -25.26
CA THR A 550 13.54 -8.87 -25.87
C THR A 550 12.08 -9.29 -25.63
N VAL A 551 11.39 -9.66 -26.70
CA VAL A 551 10.01 -10.15 -26.66
C VAL A 551 10.01 -11.67 -26.81
N TYR A 552 9.36 -12.37 -25.88
CA TYR A 552 9.07 -13.79 -25.93
C TYR A 552 7.59 -14.00 -26.28
N PRO A 553 7.28 -14.21 -27.57
CA PRO A 553 5.92 -14.50 -28.01
C PRO A 553 5.59 -15.98 -27.82
N PHE A 554 4.44 -16.27 -27.21
CA PHE A 554 3.88 -17.61 -27.08
C PHE A 554 2.57 -17.69 -27.86
N VAL A 555 2.44 -18.72 -28.68
CA VAL A 555 1.19 -19.07 -29.37
C VAL A 555 0.79 -20.44 -28.83
N ALA A 556 -0.32 -20.50 -28.11
CA ALA A 556 -0.80 -21.75 -27.54
C ALA A 556 -2.30 -21.92 -27.77
N LYS A 557 -2.70 -23.16 -28.06
CA LYS A 557 -4.09 -23.57 -28.28
C LYS A 557 -4.89 -23.55 -26.98
N ASN A 558 -4.25 -23.89 -25.86
CA ASN A 558 -4.82 -23.82 -24.53
C ASN A 558 -4.10 -22.77 -23.66
N ARG A 559 -4.84 -22.14 -22.74
CA ARG A 559 -4.29 -21.13 -21.82
C ARG A 559 -3.34 -21.76 -20.80
N GLU A 560 -3.69 -22.92 -20.24
CA GLU A 560 -2.90 -23.55 -19.17
C GLU A 560 -1.53 -24.02 -19.67
N GLU A 561 -1.46 -24.62 -20.85
CA GLU A 561 -0.19 -25.01 -21.49
C GLU A 561 0.75 -23.82 -21.72
N GLY A 562 0.20 -22.66 -22.10
CA GLY A 562 1.01 -21.45 -22.31
C GLY A 562 1.69 -20.93 -21.04
N PHE A 563 1.07 -21.12 -19.87
CA PHE A 563 1.61 -20.67 -18.60
C PHE A 563 2.79 -21.50 -18.12
N GLU A 564 2.70 -22.82 -18.25
CA GLU A 564 3.77 -23.73 -17.84
C GLU A 564 5.04 -23.45 -18.66
N VAL A 565 4.90 -23.33 -19.99
CA VAL A 565 5.99 -22.98 -20.90
C VAL A 565 6.56 -21.59 -20.60
N GLU A 566 5.71 -20.61 -20.27
CA GLU A 566 6.17 -19.27 -19.86
C GLU A 566 7.00 -19.35 -18.57
N ALA A 567 6.55 -20.08 -17.55
CA ALA A 567 7.23 -20.21 -16.26
C ALA A 567 8.58 -20.93 -16.38
N GLU A 568 8.66 -22.01 -17.16
CA GLU A 568 9.92 -22.70 -17.49
C GLU A 568 10.90 -21.75 -18.17
N ARG A 569 10.43 -21.01 -19.18
CA ARG A 569 11.29 -20.09 -19.93
C ARG A 569 11.82 -18.93 -19.09
N ILE A 570 11.03 -18.48 -18.11
CA ILE A 570 11.47 -17.47 -17.12
C ILE A 570 12.59 -18.04 -16.25
N CYS A 571 12.48 -19.29 -15.79
CA CYS A 571 13.52 -19.94 -14.99
C CYS A 571 14.84 -20.05 -15.78
N ASP A 572 14.76 -20.52 -17.04
CA ASP A 572 15.92 -20.58 -17.94
C ASP A 572 16.57 -19.21 -18.12
N LEU A 573 15.76 -18.19 -18.36
CA LEU A 573 16.25 -16.82 -18.56
C LEU A 573 16.99 -16.33 -17.31
N ILE A 574 16.42 -16.52 -16.12
CA ILE A 574 17.04 -16.08 -14.86
C ILE A 574 18.39 -16.77 -14.64
N ASN A 575 18.49 -18.07 -14.91
CA ASN A 575 19.75 -18.80 -14.78
C ASN A 575 20.80 -18.27 -15.77
N ASN A 576 20.43 -18.06 -17.04
CA ASN A 576 21.33 -17.47 -18.04
C ASN A 576 21.82 -16.07 -17.64
N LEU A 577 20.95 -15.22 -17.10
CA LEU A 577 21.35 -13.86 -16.66
C LEU A 577 22.29 -13.90 -15.45
N ARG A 578 22.11 -14.87 -14.54
CA ARG A 578 23.02 -15.08 -13.40
C ARG A 578 24.38 -15.60 -13.84
N GLU A 579 24.44 -16.49 -14.82
CA GLU A 579 25.70 -17.03 -15.37
C GLU A 579 26.53 -15.97 -16.08
N GLN A 580 25.89 -15.00 -16.75
CA GLN A 580 26.57 -13.92 -17.47
C GLN A 580 27.26 -12.89 -16.54
N GLY A 581 26.80 -12.74 -15.29
CA GLY A 581 27.44 -11.89 -14.27
C GLY A 581 27.38 -10.36 -14.48
N ASP A 582 26.79 -9.85 -15.58
CA ASP A 582 26.65 -8.40 -15.86
C ASP A 582 25.39 -7.77 -15.21
N ILE A 583 24.53 -8.57 -14.60
CA ILE A 583 23.25 -8.12 -14.05
C ILE A 583 23.25 -8.33 -12.54
N SER A 584 23.26 -7.24 -11.78
CA SER A 584 23.27 -7.27 -10.32
C SER A 584 21.89 -7.50 -9.71
N SER A 585 20.84 -7.02 -10.37
CA SER A 585 19.47 -7.05 -9.86
C SER A 585 18.46 -7.47 -10.92
N ILE A 586 17.65 -8.48 -10.59
CA ILE A 586 16.60 -9.01 -11.46
C ILE A 586 15.26 -8.88 -10.74
N ALA A 587 14.25 -8.35 -11.44
CA ALA A 587 12.88 -8.29 -10.95
C ALA A 587 11.88 -8.92 -11.91
N VAL A 588 10.94 -9.71 -11.37
CA VAL A 588 9.76 -10.21 -12.09
C VAL A 588 8.56 -9.40 -11.63
N LEU A 589 7.97 -8.63 -12.54
CA LEU A 589 6.87 -7.72 -12.23
C LEU A 589 5.55 -8.21 -12.84
N VAL A 590 4.61 -8.58 -11.98
CA VAL A 590 3.27 -9.01 -12.40
C VAL A 590 2.23 -7.90 -12.24
N ARG A 591 1.18 -7.92 -13.07
CA ARG A 591 -0.03 -7.10 -12.83
C ARG A 591 -0.79 -7.58 -11.59
N ASN A 592 -1.05 -8.89 -11.50
CA ASN A 592 -1.81 -9.53 -10.43
C ASN A 592 -1.00 -10.64 -9.75
N ARG A 593 -1.06 -10.71 -8.41
CA ARG A 593 -0.33 -11.71 -7.61
C ARG A 593 -0.69 -13.17 -7.94
N SER A 594 -1.90 -13.41 -8.45
CA SER A 594 -2.34 -14.74 -8.89
C SER A 594 -1.42 -15.36 -9.94
N HIS A 595 -0.70 -14.54 -10.71
CA HIS A 595 0.28 -15.04 -11.68
C HIS A 595 1.54 -15.58 -11.00
N LEU A 596 2.02 -14.95 -9.92
CA LEU A 596 3.20 -15.43 -9.18
C LEU A 596 2.97 -16.82 -8.56
N LEU A 597 1.73 -17.16 -8.19
CA LEU A 597 1.37 -18.49 -7.69
C LEU A 597 1.65 -19.63 -8.69
N LYS A 598 1.77 -19.31 -9.99
CA LYS A 598 2.11 -20.27 -11.05
C LYS A 598 3.62 -20.34 -11.33
N ILE A 599 4.32 -19.22 -11.17
CA ILE A 599 5.78 -19.12 -11.43
C ILE A 599 6.60 -19.67 -10.25
N ILE A 600 6.16 -19.45 -9.01
CA ILE A 600 6.92 -19.83 -7.81
C ILE A 600 7.22 -21.32 -7.69
N PRO A 601 6.27 -22.25 -7.95
CA PRO A 601 6.58 -23.67 -7.93
C PRO A 601 7.76 -24.05 -8.85
N HIS A 602 7.84 -23.42 -10.03
CA HIS A 602 8.92 -23.63 -10.99
C HIS A 602 10.26 -23.08 -10.48
N LEU A 603 10.26 -21.87 -9.90
CA LEU A 603 11.46 -21.28 -9.28
C LEU A 603 11.98 -22.16 -8.13
N ARG A 604 11.07 -22.68 -7.29
CA ARG A 604 11.41 -23.61 -6.19
C ARG A 604 12.00 -24.91 -6.73
N HIS A 605 11.40 -25.49 -7.76
CA HIS A 605 11.90 -26.72 -8.39
C HIS A 605 13.28 -26.52 -9.04
N ALA A 606 13.51 -25.37 -9.66
CA ALA A 606 14.80 -24.99 -10.24
C ALA A 606 15.86 -24.57 -9.22
N GLY A 607 15.54 -24.53 -7.91
CA GLY A 607 16.48 -24.12 -6.86
C GLY A 607 16.87 -22.64 -6.90
N ILE A 608 16.06 -21.78 -7.54
CA ILE A 608 16.35 -20.35 -7.68
C ILE A 608 15.91 -19.62 -6.42
N ALA A 609 16.86 -19.07 -5.66
CA ALA A 609 16.55 -18.20 -4.52
C ALA A 609 15.86 -16.91 -4.99
N PHE A 610 14.73 -16.57 -4.36
CA PHE A 610 13.94 -15.39 -4.67
C PHE A 610 13.42 -14.70 -3.40
N HIS A 611 13.20 -13.39 -3.49
CA HIS A 611 12.52 -12.58 -2.50
C HIS A 611 11.11 -12.27 -2.98
N ALA A 612 10.14 -12.71 -2.20
CA ALA A 612 8.72 -12.64 -2.50
C ALA A 612 7.99 -11.97 -1.35
N VAL A 613 7.49 -10.75 -1.55
CA VAL A 613 6.70 -10.06 -0.53
C VAL A 613 5.24 -10.43 -0.71
N GLU A 614 4.65 -11.03 0.33
CA GLU A 614 3.20 -11.25 0.45
C GLU A 614 2.57 -12.14 -0.65
N ILE A 615 3.04 -13.38 -0.79
CA ILE A 615 2.57 -14.28 -1.86
C ILE A 615 1.70 -15.43 -1.36
N GLU A 616 2.17 -16.24 -0.41
CA GLU A 616 1.37 -17.31 0.19
C GLU A 616 0.66 -16.77 1.43
N ARG A 617 -0.69 -16.81 1.42
CA ARG A 617 -1.49 -16.39 2.58
C ARG A 617 -1.24 -17.35 3.74
N LEU A 618 -0.92 -16.80 4.90
CA LEU A 618 -0.63 -17.56 6.12
C LEU A 618 -1.77 -18.52 6.45
N GLY A 619 -3.04 -18.07 6.34
CA GLY A 619 -4.22 -18.92 6.61
C GLY A 619 -4.41 -20.12 5.67
N LYS A 620 -3.71 -20.18 4.52
CA LYS A 620 -3.77 -21.33 3.61
C LYS A 620 -2.75 -22.42 3.94
N GLU A 621 -1.73 -22.10 4.73
CA GLU A 621 -0.71 -23.06 5.13
C GLU A 621 -1.32 -24.19 5.97
N PRO A 622 -1.01 -25.48 5.69
CA PRO A 622 -1.57 -26.60 6.44
C PRO A 622 -1.36 -26.49 7.94
N VAL A 623 -0.16 -26.11 8.38
CA VAL A 623 0.17 -25.92 9.81
C VAL A 623 -0.71 -24.85 10.46
N VAL A 624 -0.98 -23.75 9.76
CA VAL A 624 -1.81 -22.65 10.27
C VAL A 624 -3.28 -23.05 10.31
N ARG A 625 -3.78 -23.81 9.32
CA ARG A 625 -5.14 -24.34 9.35
C ARG A 625 -5.36 -25.28 10.54
N ASP A 626 -4.38 -26.10 10.86
CA ASP A 626 -4.43 -26.98 12.03
C ASP A 626 -4.41 -26.17 13.34
N LEU A 627 -3.61 -25.08 13.40
CA LEU A 627 -3.57 -24.16 14.55
C LEU A 627 -4.87 -23.37 14.72
N VAL A 628 -5.50 -22.92 13.62
CA VAL A 628 -6.83 -22.27 13.65
C VAL A 628 -7.87 -23.25 14.18
N ALA A 629 -7.90 -24.49 13.67
CA ALA A 629 -8.81 -25.52 14.17
C ALA A 629 -8.57 -25.84 15.65
N LEU A 630 -7.30 -25.89 16.09
CA LEU A 630 -6.95 -26.06 17.50
C LEU A 630 -7.48 -24.91 18.36
N THR A 631 -7.30 -23.67 17.90
CA THR A 631 -7.76 -22.47 18.61
C THR A 631 -9.29 -22.46 18.73
N GLN A 632 -10.01 -22.74 17.64
CA GLN A 632 -11.47 -22.85 17.62
C GLN A 632 -11.97 -23.98 18.53
N ALA A 633 -11.31 -25.15 18.52
CA ALA A 633 -11.69 -26.29 19.35
C ALA A 633 -11.54 -26.00 20.86
N LEU A 634 -10.44 -25.34 21.25
CA LEU A 634 -10.19 -24.97 22.65
C LEU A 634 -11.14 -23.86 23.15
N MET A 635 -11.49 -22.90 22.28
CA MET A 635 -12.40 -21.80 22.61
C MET A 635 -13.87 -22.18 22.51
N GLN A 636 -14.24 -23.12 21.66
CA GLN A 636 -15.62 -23.57 21.50
C GLN A 636 -15.69 -25.11 21.60
N PRO A 637 -15.88 -25.66 22.81
CA PRO A 637 -15.96 -27.11 23.02
C PRO A 637 -17.06 -27.81 22.21
N ALA A 638 -18.12 -27.07 21.84
CA ALA A 638 -19.21 -27.57 21.00
C ALA A 638 -18.91 -27.54 19.49
N HIS A 639 -17.80 -26.95 19.05
CA HIS A 639 -17.47 -26.79 17.64
C HIS A 639 -16.92 -28.12 17.04
N ARG A 640 -17.82 -29.01 16.65
CA ARG A 640 -17.49 -30.39 16.21
C ARG A 640 -16.51 -30.45 15.04
N VAL A 641 -16.64 -29.58 14.04
CA VAL A 641 -15.77 -29.57 12.85
C VAL A 641 -14.30 -29.30 13.24
N ALA A 642 -14.05 -28.23 14.00
CA ALA A 642 -12.74 -27.91 14.55
C ALA A 642 -12.13 -29.08 15.35
N TRP A 643 -12.90 -29.72 16.24
CA TRP A 643 -12.43 -30.90 16.98
C TRP A 643 -12.05 -32.07 16.06
N PHE A 644 -12.88 -32.40 15.07
CA PHE A 644 -12.54 -33.44 14.10
C PHE A 644 -11.32 -33.08 13.25
N SER A 645 -11.15 -31.81 12.88
CA SER A 645 -9.94 -31.33 12.21
C SER A 645 -8.69 -31.54 13.07
N VAL A 646 -8.74 -31.19 14.36
CA VAL A 646 -7.63 -31.41 15.32
C VAL A 646 -7.31 -32.90 15.48
N LEU A 647 -8.33 -33.76 15.63
CA LEU A 647 -8.13 -35.20 15.75
C LEU A 647 -7.56 -35.83 14.46
N ARG A 648 -7.87 -35.22 13.31
CA ARG A 648 -7.36 -35.64 12.00
C ARG A 648 -5.95 -35.12 11.70
N ALA A 649 -5.54 -34.01 12.31
CA ALA A 649 -4.28 -33.33 12.06
C ALA A 649 -3.06 -34.26 12.30
N PRO A 650 -1.91 -34.01 11.64
CA PRO A 650 -0.73 -34.89 11.68
C PRO A 650 -0.23 -35.26 13.08
N PHE A 651 -0.34 -34.33 14.04
CA PHE A 651 0.11 -34.51 15.43
C PHE A 651 -0.81 -35.44 16.25
N VAL A 652 -2.08 -35.62 15.88
CA VAL A 652 -2.96 -36.65 16.45
C VAL A 652 -3.05 -37.86 15.53
N GLY A 653 -3.54 -37.67 14.30
CA GLY A 653 -3.44 -38.64 13.21
C GLY A 653 -4.52 -39.73 13.15
N LEU A 654 -5.75 -39.49 13.63
CA LEU A 654 -6.86 -40.45 13.47
C LEU A 654 -7.17 -40.70 11.98
N THR A 655 -7.69 -41.88 11.66
CA THR A 655 -8.18 -42.18 10.30
C THR A 655 -9.61 -41.69 10.11
N LEU A 656 -10.06 -41.56 8.86
CA LEU A 656 -11.47 -41.24 8.59
C LEU A 656 -12.42 -42.31 9.13
N ALA A 657 -12.00 -43.59 9.14
CA ALA A 657 -12.76 -44.67 9.75
C ALA A 657 -12.92 -44.46 11.26
N ASP A 658 -11.83 -44.14 11.96
CA ASP A 658 -11.88 -43.88 13.41
C ASP A 658 -12.74 -42.64 13.75
N LEU A 659 -12.71 -41.61 12.90
CA LEU A 659 -13.53 -40.40 13.10
C LEU A 659 -15.02 -40.67 12.85
N LEU A 660 -15.35 -41.54 11.90
CA LEU A 660 -16.72 -41.97 11.64
C LEU A 660 -17.27 -42.74 12.84
N GLU A 661 -16.52 -43.72 13.35
CA GLU A 661 -16.89 -44.46 14.56
C GLU A 661 -17.11 -43.52 15.76
N LEU A 662 -16.25 -42.52 15.93
CA LEU A 662 -16.39 -41.51 17.00
C LEU A 662 -17.58 -40.58 16.79
N SER A 663 -17.98 -40.33 15.53
CA SER A 663 -19.19 -39.57 15.20
C SER A 663 -20.47 -40.36 15.41
N ASP A 664 -20.45 -41.67 15.16
CA ASP A 664 -21.60 -42.56 15.34
C ASP A 664 -21.92 -42.80 16.82
N LEU A 665 -20.93 -42.66 17.70
CA LEU A 665 -21.10 -42.66 19.15
C LEU A 665 -21.75 -41.37 19.69
N ALA A 666 -21.81 -40.31 18.89
CA ALA A 666 -22.24 -38.99 19.33
C ALA A 666 -23.77 -38.84 19.37
N GLN A 667 -24.32 -38.46 20.52
CA GLN A 667 -25.69 -37.93 20.59
C GLN A 667 -25.75 -36.46 20.13
N GLU A 668 -26.93 -35.96 19.74
CA GLU A 668 -27.08 -34.62 19.10
C GLU A 668 -26.53 -33.44 19.94
N ASN A 669 -26.36 -33.59 21.26
CA ASN A 669 -25.95 -32.51 22.17
C ASN A 669 -24.60 -32.74 22.90
N GLU A 670 -23.82 -33.75 22.53
CA GLU A 670 -22.55 -34.05 23.22
C GLU A 670 -21.32 -33.44 22.54
N THR A 671 -20.39 -32.93 23.34
CA THR A 671 -19.11 -32.40 22.84
C THR A 671 -18.16 -33.53 22.45
N ILE A 672 -17.34 -33.32 21.42
CA ILE A 672 -16.33 -34.32 20.99
C ILE A 672 -15.37 -34.66 22.13
N PHE A 673 -15.04 -33.70 22.99
CA PHE A 673 -14.20 -33.93 24.16
C PHE A 673 -14.80 -34.95 25.16
N ALA A 674 -16.12 -34.92 25.38
CA ALA A 674 -16.81 -35.91 26.22
C ALA A 674 -16.78 -37.29 25.55
N LEU A 675 -17.07 -37.34 24.25
CA LEU A 675 -17.11 -38.57 23.47
C LEU A 675 -15.77 -39.30 23.40
N ILE A 676 -14.64 -38.58 23.43
CA ILE A 676 -13.32 -39.21 23.51
C ILE A 676 -13.21 -40.09 24.77
N LYS A 677 -13.80 -39.69 25.90
CA LYS A 677 -13.75 -40.47 27.15
C LYS A 677 -14.57 -41.75 27.04
N ASP A 678 -15.75 -41.67 26.47
CA ASP A 678 -16.66 -42.80 26.31
C ASP A 678 -16.15 -43.77 25.24
N ALA A 679 -15.65 -43.25 24.12
CA ALA A 679 -15.06 -44.03 23.03
C ALA A 679 -13.78 -44.78 23.44
N LEU A 680 -13.08 -44.33 24.49
CA LEU A 680 -11.95 -45.07 25.06
C LEU A 680 -12.38 -46.28 25.91
N GLN A 681 -13.64 -46.32 26.36
CA GLN A 681 -14.22 -47.47 27.08
C GLN A 681 -14.83 -48.51 26.13
N GLU A 682 -15.19 -48.11 24.91
CA GLU A 682 -15.71 -49.00 23.87
C GLU A 682 -14.60 -49.61 22.97
N GLU A 683 -14.72 -50.88 22.61
CA GLU A 683 -13.76 -51.57 21.72
C GLU A 683 -13.92 -51.26 20.21
N ARG A 684 -14.76 -50.27 19.85
CA ARG A 684 -15.07 -49.94 18.45
C ARG A 684 -13.94 -49.22 17.71
N LEU A 685 -13.10 -48.46 18.43
CA LEU A 685 -11.97 -47.75 17.84
C LEU A 685 -10.77 -48.68 17.59
N SER A 686 -10.02 -48.40 16.52
CA SER A 686 -8.76 -49.11 16.25
C SER A 686 -7.77 -48.96 17.41
N ASN A 687 -6.90 -49.96 17.60
CA ASN A 687 -5.85 -49.92 18.64
C ASN A 687 -4.98 -48.65 18.50
N SER A 688 -4.64 -48.26 17.26
CA SER A 688 -3.88 -47.03 16.99
C SER A 688 -4.64 -45.78 17.43
N ALA A 689 -5.95 -45.68 17.16
CA ALA A 689 -6.75 -44.54 17.58
C ALA A 689 -6.87 -44.47 19.11
N ARG A 690 -7.09 -45.60 19.79
CA ARG A 690 -7.14 -45.65 21.26
C ARG A 690 -5.83 -45.17 21.90
N CYS A 691 -4.68 -45.64 21.44
CA CYS A 691 -3.39 -45.18 21.96
C CYS A 691 -3.19 -43.66 21.75
N ARG A 692 -3.55 -43.13 20.59
CA ARG A 692 -3.44 -41.69 20.28
C ARG A 692 -4.37 -40.85 21.16
N LEU A 693 -5.63 -41.27 21.32
CA LEU A 693 -6.60 -40.59 22.16
C LEU A 693 -6.23 -40.64 23.64
N GLN A 694 -5.74 -41.78 24.13
CA GLN A 694 -5.21 -41.92 25.50
C GLN A 694 -4.05 -40.94 25.76
N ARG A 695 -3.18 -40.72 24.77
CA ARG A 695 -2.09 -39.74 24.86
C ARG A 695 -2.59 -38.29 24.87
N CYS A 696 -3.57 -37.95 24.02
CA CYS A 696 -4.02 -36.57 23.85
C CYS A 696 -5.04 -36.11 24.91
N LEU A 697 -5.82 -37.03 25.49
CA LEU A 697 -6.90 -36.69 26.43
C LEU A 697 -6.43 -35.92 27.68
N PRO A 698 -5.31 -36.27 28.35
CA PRO A 698 -4.77 -35.49 29.47
C PRO A 698 -4.39 -34.06 29.06
N ILE A 699 -3.82 -33.89 27.86
CA ILE A 699 -3.39 -32.58 27.32
C ILE A 699 -4.62 -31.68 27.11
N PHE A 700 -5.65 -32.20 26.43
CA PHE A 700 -6.90 -31.45 26.23
C PHE A 700 -7.63 -31.14 27.55
N SER A 701 -7.58 -32.06 28.53
CA SER A 701 -8.17 -31.83 29.86
C SER A 701 -7.46 -30.69 30.59
N ALA A 702 -6.13 -30.69 30.60
CA ALA A 702 -5.33 -29.62 31.19
C ALA A 702 -5.59 -28.28 30.50
N ALA A 703 -5.62 -28.25 29.17
CA ALA A 703 -5.89 -27.04 28.39
C ALA A 703 -7.25 -26.42 28.71
N ARG A 704 -8.28 -27.26 28.90
CA ARG A 704 -9.62 -26.82 29.28
C ARG A 704 -9.62 -26.19 30.68
N ASP A 705 -8.88 -26.76 31.62
CA ASP A 705 -8.84 -26.30 33.01
C ASP A 705 -7.96 -25.03 33.17
N GLU A 706 -6.99 -24.82 32.27
CA GLU A 706 -6.15 -23.63 32.16
C GLU A 706 -6.78 -22.49 31.33
N ARG A 707 -7.93 -22.72 30.71
CA ARG A 707 -8.59 -21.72 29.86
C ARG A 707 -8.91 -20.44 30.65
N GLY A 708 -8.46 -19.30 30.12
CA GLY A 708 -8.63 -17.98 30.74
C GLY A 708 -7.68 -17.68 31.89
N ARG A 709 -6.70 -18.55 32.18
CA ARG A 709 -5.65 -18.32 33.19
C ARG A 709 -4.32 -17.84 32.60
N MET A 710 -4.19 -17.86 31.29
CA MET A 710 -3.04 -17.40 30.51
C MET A 710 -3.53 -16.84 29.19
N LEU A 711 -2.61 -16.24 28.43
CA LEU A 711 -2.92 -15.77 27.08
C LEU A 711 -3.35 -16.95 26.19
N LEU A 712 -4.32 -16.72 25.30
CA LEU A 712 -4.80 -17.71 24.35
C LEU A 712 -3.67 -18.16 23.42
N SER A 713 -2.82 -17.23 23.01
CA SER A 713 -1.64 -17.53 22.19
C SER A 713 -0.70 -18.54 22.86
N GLU A 714 -0.40 -18.33 24.14
CA GLU A 714 0.41 -19.23 24.97
C GLU A 714 -0.26 -20.59 25.18
N LEU A 715 -1.57 -20.60 25.44
CA LEU A 715 -2.34 -21.83 25.62
C LEU A 715 -2.29 -22.69 24.35
N VAL A 716 -2.55 -22.09 23.18
CA VAL A 716 -2.53 -22.81 21.90
C VAL A 716 -1.13 -23.31 21.58
N GLU A 717 -0.09 -22.48 21.76
CA GLU A 717 1.31 -22.87 21.54
C GLU A 717 1.73 -24.04 22.44
N ARG A 718 1.36 -23.98 23.73
CA ARG A 718 1.65 -25.04 24.70
C ARG A 718 0.98 -26.35 24.33
N VAL A 719 -0.32 -26.31 24.01
CA VAL A 719 -1.07 -27.50 23.60
C VAL A 719 -0.51 -28.08 22.30
N TRP A 720 -0.22 -27.24 21.31
CA TRP A 720 0.37 -27.66 20.04
C TRP A 720 1.73 -28.34 20.25
N CYS A 721 2.61 -27.75 21.07
CA CYS A 721 3.89 -28.35 21.45
C CYS A 721 3.72 -29.70 22.15
N GLN A 722 2.82 -29.81 23.13
CA GLN A 722 2.57 -31.04 23.89
C GLN A 722 1.97 -32.16 23.04
N LEU A 723 1.14 -31.82 22.04
CA LEU A 723 0.61 -32.78 21.06
C LEU A 723 1.67 -33.26 20.05
N GLY A 724 2.83 -32.59 19.98
CA GLY A 724 3.89 -32.91 19.05
C GLY A 724 3.79 -32.19 17.71
N GLY A 725 3.14 -31.02 17.69
CA GLY A 725 2.98 -30.18 16.50
C GLY A 725 4.31 -29.77 15.86
N ALA A 726 5.31 -29.38 16.65
CA ALA A 726 6.64 -29.05 16.12
C ALA A 726 7.35 -30.27 15.50
N ALA A 727 7.06 -31.49 15.98
CA ALA A 727 7.71 -32.71 15.53
C ALA A 727 7.17 -33.24 14.18
N VAL A 728 6.06 -32.69 13.68
CA VAL A 728 5.50 -33.05 12.36
C VAL A 728 5.96 -32.13 11.22
N LEU A 729 6.58 -30.99 11.56
CA LEU A 729 7.02 -30.01 10.57
C LEU A 729 8.21 -30.55 9.76
N GLN A 730 8.21 -30.26 8.45
CA GLN A 730 9.21 -30.72 7.50
C GLN A 730 10.20 -29.62 7.10
N THR A 731 9.79 -28.35 7.19
CA THR A 731 10.59 -27.21 6.74
C THR A 731 10.63 -26.11 7.78
N ASP A 732 11.71 -25.31 7.76
CA ASP A 732 11.84 -24.13 8.63
C ASP A 732 10.74 -23.08 8.36
N ILE A 733 10.20 -23.04 7.13
CA ILE A 733 9.09 -22.15 6.73
C ILE A 733 7.80 -22.49 7.49
N GLU A 734 7.49 -23.77 7.68
CA GLU A 734 6.32 -24.19 8.44
C GLU A 734 6.44 -23.80 9.91
N MET A 735 7.66 -23.84 10.46
CA MET A 735 7.94 -23.38 11.82
C MET A 735 7.74 -21.86 11.92
N GLU A 736 8.38 -21.07 11.04
CA GLU A 736 8.20 -19.61 10.99
C GLU A 736 6.72 -19.20 10.80
N SER A 737 5.95 -19.98 10.05
CA SER A 737 4.51 -19.76 9.84
C SER A 737 3.72 -20.00 11.12
N ALA A 738 4.01 -21.07 11.87
CA ALA A 738 3.44 -21.31 13.19
C ALA A 738 3.81 -20.16 14.16
N GLU A 739 5.07 -19.72 14.17
CA GLU A 739 5.51 -18.59 15.00
C GLU A 739 4.78 -17.28 14.68
N SER A 740 4.56 -17.03 13.38
CA SER A 740 3.85 -15.87 12.90
C SER A 740 2.37 -15.91 13.27
N PHE A 741 1.75 -17.10 13.26
CA PHE A 741 0.40 -17.32 13.78
C PHE A 741 0.31 -16.99 15.27
N PHE A 742 1.23 -17.50 16.10
CA PHE A 742 1.21 -17.23 17.55
C PHE A 742 1.35 -15.74 17.85
N ARG A 743 2.31 -15.06 17.22
CA ARG A 743 2.48 -13.59 17.36
C ARG A 743 1.23 -12.83 16.95
N ARG A 744 0.56 -13.25 15.87
CA ARG A 744 -0.69 -12.61 15.45
C ARG A 744 -1.80 -12.85 16.46
N LEU A 745 -1.95 -14.08 16.95
CA LEU A 745 -2.96 -14.41 17.96
C LEU A 745 -2.76 -13.56 19.22
N THR A 746 -1.52 -13.28 19.62
CA THR A 746 -1.18 -12.36 20.72
C THR A 746 -1.61 -10.92 20.47
N VAL A 747 -1.62 -10.45 19.23
CA VAL A 747 -2.12 -9.12 18.88
C VAL A 747 -3.65 -9.11 18.85
N ILE A 748 -4.26 -10.15 18.27
CA ILE A 748 -5.72 -10.27 18.14
C ILE A 748 -6.38 -10.34 19.51
N GLU A 749 -5.81 -11.10 20.45
CA GLU A 749 -6.41 -11.30 21.79
C GLU A 749 -6.42 -10.05 22.68
N ARG A 750 -5.71 -8.98 22.30
CA ARG A 750 -5.73 -7.70 23.03
C ARG A 750 -7.05 -6.96 22.87
N SER A 751 -7.84 -7.29 21.85
CA SER A 751 -9.14 -6.71 21.57
C SER A 751 -10.23 -7.79 21.62
N PRO A 752 -11.48 -7.44 21.96
CA PRO A 752 -12.59 -8.39 21.85
C PRO A 752 -12.73 -8.86 20.39
N PHE A 753 -12.64 -10.17 20.17
CA PHE A 753 -12.80 -10.79 18.85
C PHE A 753 -13.63 -12.07 18.94
N ASP A 754 -14.33 -12.42 17.86
CA ASP A 754 -14.93 -13.75 17.73
C ASP A 754 -13.91 -14.72 17.12
N VAL A 755 -13.73 -15.88 17.75
CA VAL A 755 -12.83 -16.93 17.25
C VAL A 755 -13.28 -17.48 15.88
N MET A 756 -14.54 -17.30 15.52
CA MET A 756 -15.05 -17.64 14.19
C MET A 756 -14.50 -16.73 13.11
N ASP A 757 -14.13 -15.49 13.44
CA ASP A 757 -13.53 -14.52 12.52
C ASP A 757 -12.01 -14.73 12.36
N LEU A 758 -11.41 -15.63 13.14
CA LEU A 758 -9.97 -15.90 13.10
C LEU A 758 -9.44 -16.24 11.69
N PRO A 759 -10.12 -17.03 10.83
CA PRO A 759 -9.69 -17.23 9.46
C PRO A 759 -9.64 -15.94 8.64
N GLU A 760 -10.60 -15.03 8.84
CA GLU A 760 -10.68 -13.73 8.16
C GLU A 760 -9.56 -12.79 8.65
N LEU A 761 -9.32 -12.75 9.97
CA LEU A 761 -8.24 -11.96 10.59
C LEU A 761 -6.83 -12.40 10.19
N LEU A 762 -6.69 -13.58 9.59
CA LEU A 762 -5.46 -14.16 9.06
C LEU A 762 -5.35 -14.08 7.53
N GLU A 763 -6.40 -13.65 6.81
CA GLU A 763 -6.40 -13.63 5.33
C GLU A 763 -5.35 -12.67 4.75
N ASP A 764 -5.06 -11.59 5.47
CA ASP A 764 -4.12 -10.54 5.04
C ASP A 764 -2.68 -10.79 5.51
N LEU A 765 -2.46 -11.85 6.28
CA LEU A 765 -1.12 -12.27 6.63
C LEU A 765 -0.56 -13.22 5.58
N PHE A 766 0.74 -13.11 5.40
CA PHE A 766 1.47 -13.92 4.44
C PHE A 766 2.58 -14.70 5.15
N ALA A 767 2.84 -15.92 4.68
CA ALA A 767 3.98 -16.69 5.13
C ALA A 767 5.27 -15.93 4.77
N SER A 768 6.24 -15.92 5.70
CA SER A 768 7.53 -15.29 5.47
C SER A 768 8.30 -16.11 4.43
N GLY A 769 8.57 -15.50 3.27
CA GLY A 769 9.51 -16.05 2.31
C GLY A 769 10.92 -15.68 2.75
N SER A 770 11.61 -16.58 3.47
CA SER A 770 12.93 -16.29 4.02
C SER A 770 14.04 -16.89 3.15
N HIS A 771 14.80 -16.02 2.49
CA HIS A 771 16.26 -16.07 2.55
C HIS A 771 16.75 -14.68 2.97
N ALA A 772 17.75 -14.65 3.85
CA ALA A 772 18.37 -13.45 4.39
C ALA A 772 18.80 -12.47 3.28
N PHE A 773 18.72 -11.17 3.57
CA PHE A 773 19.16 -10.08 2.70
C PHE A 773 20.61 -10.31 2.21
N SER A 774 20.77 -10.91 1.04
CA SER A 774 21.95 -10.69 0.20
C SER A 774 21.54 -9.81 -0.98
N ASP A 775 22.44 -8.93 -1.41
CA ASP A 775 22.18 -7.95 -2.48
C ASP A 775 21.98 -8.59 -3.88
N GLU A 776 22.06 -9.93 -4.00
CA GLU A 776 22.02 -10.69 -5.27
C GLU A 776 20.70 -11.47 -5.52
N VAL A 777 19.63 -11.22 -4.75
CA VAL A 777 18.40 -12.04 -4.81
C VAL A 777 17.38 -11.50 -5.82
N LEU A 778 16.82 -12.42 -6.64
CA LEU A 778 15.70 -12.18 -7.56
C LEU A 778 14.49 -11.62 -6.82
N GLN A 779 13.88 -10.52 -7.28
CA GLN A 779 12.72 -9.92 -6.62
C GLN A 779 11.42 -10.19 -7.36
N LEU A 780 10.41 -10.72 -6.67
CA LEU A 780 9.07 -10.96 -7.19
C LEU A 780 8.08 -9.95 -6.58
N MET A 781 7.46 -9.12 -7.40
CA MET A 781 6.51 -8.11 -6.91
C MET A 781 5.46 -7.68 -7.94
N THR A 782 4.48 -6.90 -7.51
CA THR A 782 3.52 -6.27 -8.43
C THR A 782 4.09 -5.00 -9.03
N ILE A 783 3.62 -4.62 -10.22
CA ILE A 783 4.03 -3.37 -10.89
C ILE A 783 3.82 -2.14 -9.97
N HIS A 784 2.72 -2.10 -9.21
CA HIS A 784 2.43 -1.03 -8.25
C HIS A 784 3.47 -0.91 -7.14
N LYS A 785 4.04 -2.02 -6.65
CA LYS A 785 5.10 -2.01 -5.63
C LYS A 785 6.46 -1.63 -6.22
N ALA A 786 6.67 -1.87 -7.51
CA ALA A 786 7.90 -1.51 -8.21
C ALA A 786 8.03 -0.01 -8.52
N LYS A 787 6.95 0.77 -8.41
CA LYS A 787 6.99 2.22 -8.63
C LYS A 787 8.02 2.86 -7.70
N GLY A 788 8.91 3.67 -8.29
CA GLY A 788 10.02 4.31 -7.58
C GLY A 788 11.29 3.45 -7.46
N LEU A 789 11.21 2.12 -7.67
CA LEU A 789 12.38 1.24 -7.73
C LEU A 789 13.00 1.22 -9.13
N GLU A 790 14.17 0.59 -9.24
CA GLU A 790 14.90 0.35 -10.49
C GLU A 790 15.69 -0.96 -10.38
N PHE A 791 15.85 -1.65 -11.52
CA PHE A 791 16.49 -2.97 -11.61
C PHE A 791 17.31 -3.06 -12.90
N ASP A 792 18.44 -3.75 -12.87
CA ASP A 792 19.26 -3.98 -14.07
C ASP A 792 18.47 -4.73 -15.15
N ALA A 793 17.77 -5.79 -14.74
CA ALA A 793 16.89 -6.57 -15.61
C ALA A 793 15.46 -6.66 -15.05
N VAL A 794 14.48 -6.42 -15.93
CA VAL A 794 13.05 -6.55 -15.60
C VAL A 794 12.40 -7.57 -16.52
N ILE A 795 11.67 -8.50 -15.92
CA ILE A 795 10.89 -9.54 -16.60
C ILE A 795 9.40 -9.24 -16.38
N LEU A 796 8.64 -9.06 -17.47
CA LEU A 796 7.19 -8.79 -17.45
C LEU A 796 6.42 -10.01 -17.98
N PRO A 797 6.00 -10.92 -17.10
CA PRO A 797 5.21 -12.09 -17.48
C PRO A 797 3.72 -11.77 -17.65
N GLY A 798 3.06 -12.54 -18.51
CA GLY A 798 1.61 -12.61 -18.59
C GLY A 798 0.95 -11.40 -19.23
N LEU A 799 1.60 -10.74 -20.20
CA LEU A 799 1.06 -9.54 -20.83
C LEU A 799 -0.30 -9.81 -21.52
N GLY A 800 -0.58 -11.06 -21.93
CA GLY A 800 -1.84 -11.48 -22.56
C GLY A 800 -3.04 -11.64 -21.62
N HIS A 801 -2.87 -11.48 -20.30
CA HIS A 801 -3.96 -11.66 -19.33
C HIS A 801 -4.88 -10.45 -19.21
N LYS A 802 -6.19 -10.76 -19.11
CA LYS A 802 -7.21 -9.76 -18.79
C LYS A 802 -7.17 -9.39 -17.31
N SER A 803 -7.44 -8.13 -17.03
CA SER A 803 -7.81 -7.71 -15.67
C SER A 803 -9.16 -8.32 -15.26
N ARG A 804 -9.40 -8.43 -13.95
CA ARG A 804 -10.72 -8.75 -13.44
C ARG A 804 -11.67 -7.58 -13.78
N GLY A 805 -12.87 -7.91 -14.26
CA GLY A 805 -13.89 -6.90 -14.55
C GLY A 805 -14.41 -6.23 -13.27
N GLU A 806 -14.94 -5.02 -13.42
CA GLU A 806 -15.46 -4.23 -12.32
C GLU A 806 -16.75 -4.83 -11.73
N SER A 807 -16.92 -4.74 -10.42
CA SER A 807 -18.16 -5.12 -9.72
C SER A 807 -19.25 -4.05 -9.93
N SER A 808 -20.52 -4.45 -9.85
CA SER A 808 -21.63 -3.51 -9.90
C SER A 808 -21.61 -2.58 -8.67
N ARG A 809 -21.79 -1.27 -8.86
CA ARG A 809 -21.95 -0.30 -7.77
C ARG A 809 -23.42 0.08 -7.55
N LEU A 810 -23.77 0.48 -6.33
CA LEU A 810 -25.10 1.03 -5.97
C LEU A 810 -25.36 2.39 -6.61
N LEU A 811 -24.31 3.19 -6.72
CA LEU A 811 -24.30 4.55 -7.23
C LEU A 811 -23.15 4.68 -8.22
N TYR A 812 -23.39 5.36 -9.34
CA TYR A 812 -22.39 5.71 -10.33
C TYR A 812 -22.30 7.23 -10.41
N TRP A 813 -21.08 7.75 -10.35
CA TRP A 813 -20.82 9.17 -10.42
C TRP A 813 -19.66 9.47 -11.36
N SER A 814 -19.62 10.70 -11.86
CA SER A 814 -18.46 11.22 -12.57
C SER A 814 -18.46 12.74 -12.48
N GLU A 815 -17.32 13.30 -12.09
CA GLU A 815 -17.06 14.72 -12.26
C GLU A 815 -16.63 15.00 -13.70
N TYR A 816 -17.16 16.10 -14.22
CA TYR A 816 -16.96 16.54 -15.58
C TYR A 816 -16.64 18.03 -15.60
N VAL A 817 -15.46 18.39 -16.11
CA VAL A 817 -15.09 19.79 -16.30
C VAL A 817 -15.57 20.23 -17.67
N SER A 818 -16.49 21.21 -17.69
CA SER A 818 -17.04 21.82 -18.89
C SER A 818 -16.61 23.28 -19.02
N GLU A 819 -16.95 23.93 -20.14
CA GLU A 819 -16.78 25.38 -20.31
C GLU A 819 -17.65 26.19 -19.32
N TRP A 820 -18.65 25.56 -18.71
CA TRP A 820 -19.58 26.16 -17.76
C TRP A 820 -19.18 25.93 -16.30
N GLY A 821 -18.10 25.19 -16.03
CA GLY A 821 -17.60 24.93 -14.69
C GLY A 821 -17.40 23.44 -14.40
N HIS A 822 -17.45 23.09 -13.13
CA HIS A 822 -17.38 21.72 -12.65
C HIS A 822 -18.81 21.18 -12.52
N ASP A 823 -19.16 20.23 -13.40
CA ASP A 823 -20.45 19.56 -13.41
C ASP A 823 -20.33 18.17 -12.79
N PHE A 824 -21.35 17.74 -12.04
CA PHE A 824 -21.40 16.42 -11.43
C PHE A 824 -22.52 15.56 -12.02
N LEU A 825 -22.19 14.34 -12.44
CA LEU A 825 -23.13 13.38 -13.00
C LEU A 825 -23.42 12.28 -11.98
N LEU A 826 -24.70 11.93 -11.82
CA LEU A 826 -25.13 10.93 -10.85
C LEU A 826 -26.18 9.97 -11.41
N SER A 827 -25.98 8.66 -11.19
CA SER A 827 -26.90 7.61 -11.66
C SER A 827 -26.99 6.46 -10.66
N SER A 828 -28.16 5.82 -10.54
CA SER A 828 -28.37 4.66 -9.68
C SER A 828 -27.86 3.37 -10.33
N ILE A 829 -27.80 2.30 -9.53
CA ILE A 829 -27.67 0.94 -10.05
C ILE A 829 -28.80 0.62 -11.04
N ARG A 830 -28.53 -0.30 -11.98
CA ARG A 830 -29.57 -0.84 -12.88
C ARG A 830 -30.64 -1.58 -12.07
N ASN A 831 -31.90 -1.34 -12.42
CA ASN A 831 -33.04 -2.13 -11.94
C ASN A 831 -32.82 -3.63 -12.22
N ALA A 832 -32.98 -4.48 -11.21
CA ALA A 832 -32.84 -5.92 -11.36
C ALA A 832 -33.75 -6.53 -12.45
N ALA A 833 -34.93 -5.93 -12.68
CA ALA A 833 -35.88 -6.32 -13.71
C ALA A 833 -35.51 -5.84 -15.13
N SER A 834 -34.61 -4.87 -15.27
CA SER A 834 -34.18 -4.35 -16.58
C SER A 834 -32.99 -5.14 -17.13
N ARG A 835 -33.02 -5.41 -18.44
CA ARG A 835 -31.92 -6.06 -19.17
C ARG A 835 -30.78 -5.09 -19.53
N TYR A 836 -31.05 -3.79 -19.57
CA TYR A 836 -30.10 -2.76 -20.01
C TYR A 836 -29.93 -1.68 -18.94
N ASP A 837 -28.72 -1.14 -18.85
CA ASP A 837 -28.40 0.01 -17.99
C ASP A 837 -29.06 1.29 -18.55
N SER A 838 -29.28 2.30 -17.70
CA SER A 838 -29.72 3.62 -18.19
C SER A 838 -28.65 4.22 -19.10
N ALA A 839 -29.02 5.12 -20.02
CA ALA A 839 -28.07 5.79 -20.91
C ALA A 839 -26.97 6.52 -20.12
N LEU A 840 -27.34 7.21 -19.03
CA LEU A 840 -26.38 7.88 -18.15
C LEU A 840 -25.43 6.88 -17.48
N THR A 841 -25.94 5.77 -16.96
CA THR A 841 -25.10 4.72 -16.34
C THR A 841 -24.10 4.18 -17.35
N GLY A 842 -24.56 3.92 -18.59
CA GLY A 842 -23.69 3.47 -19.68
C GLY A 842 -22.60 4.49 -20.02
N PHE A 843 -22.96 5.78 -20.04
CA PHE A 843 -22.00 6.86 -20.28
C PHE A 843 -20.94 7.00 -19.18
N ILE A 844 -21.36 6.97 -17.90
CA ILE A 844 -20.42 7.01 -16.77
C ILE A 844 -19.48 5.79 -16.81
N LYS A 845 -20.02 4.60 -17.11
CA LYS A 845 -19.21 3.40 -17.29
C LYS A 845 -18.23 3.50 -18.46
N ASP A 846 -18.59 4.15 -19.57
CA ASP A 846 -17.66 4.39 -20.70
C ASP A 846 -16.50 5.32 -20.30
N ILE A 847 -16.79 6.37 -19.52
CA ILE A 847 -15.76 7.24 -18.96
C ILE A 847 -14.83 6.43 -18.05
N GLU A 848 -15.37 5.70 -17.08
CA GLU A 848 -14.57 4.89 -16.16
C GLU A 848 -13.76 3.82 -16.89
N HIS A 849 -14.36 3.14 -17.87
CA HIS A 849 -13.65 2.19 -18.73
C HIS A 849 -12.48 2.86 -19.43
N SER A 850 -12.69 4.01 -20.07
CA SER A 850 -11.63 4.78 -20.73
C SER A 850 -10.51 5.17 -19.77
N ARG A 851 -10.87 5.59 -18.55
CA ARG A 851 -9.90 5.95 -17.50
C ARG A 851 -9.05 4.74 -17.09
N LEU A 852 -9.67 3.56 -16.95
CA LEU A 852 -8.98 2.30 -16.64
C LEU A 852 -8.07 1.83 -17.78
N GLU A 853 -8.48 2.01 -19.04
CA GLU A 853 -7.64 1.70 -20.21
C GLU A 853 -6.40 2.62 -20.26
N ASN A 854 -6.60 3.93 -20.07
CA ASN A 854 -5.51 4.90 -20.01
C ASN A 854 -4.55 4.62 -18.83
N GLU A 855 -5.08 4.20 -17.67
CA GLU A 855 -4.27 3.76 -16.54
C GLU A 855 -3.49 2.48 -16.85
N ALA A 856 -4.08 1.52 -17.59
CA ALA A 856 -3.37 0.30 -17.98
C ALA A 856 -2.15 0.58 -18.88
N VAL A 857 -2.24 1.57 -19.78
CA VAL A 857 -1.10 2.04 -20.57
C VAL A 857 -0.01 2.64 -19.68
N ARG A 858 -0.39 3.49 -18.70
CA ARG A 858 0.54 4.02 -17.70
C ARG A 858 1.18 2.94 -16.84
N LEU A 859 0.42 1.91 -16.48
CA LEU A 859 0.91 0.76 -15.72
C LEU A 859 1.99 0.01 -16.52
N LEU A 860 1.78 -0.21 -17.83
CA LEU A 860 2.79 -0.78 -18.72
C LEU A 860 4.04 0.11 -18.82
N TYR A 861 3.86 1.43 -18.91
CA TYR A 861 4.96 2.39 -18.90
C TYR A 861 5.78 2.34 -17.61
N VAL A 862 5.12 2.32 -16.45
CA VAL A 862 5.80 2.17 -15.15
C VAL A 862 6.59 0.87 -15.12
N ALA A 863 5.99 -0.25 -15.55
CA ALA A 863 6.63 -1.57 -15.55
C ALA A 863 7.89 -1.60 -16.42
N ALA A 864 7.81 -1.11 -17.66
CA ALA A 864 8.94 -1.09 -18.60
C ALA A 864 10.06 -0.16 -18.12
N THR A 865 9.74 1.03 -17.59
CA THR A 865 10.72 2.04 -17.15
C THR A 865 11.40 1.73 -15.81
N ARG A 866 11.14 0.55 -15.22
CA ARG A 866 11.91 0.06 -14.08
C ARG A 866 13.26 -0.54 -14.51
N ALA A 867 13.39 -0.91 -15.78
CA ALA A 867 14.60 -1.52 -16.31
C ALA A 867 15.70 -0.48 -16.58
N CYS A 868 16.93 -0.82 -16.18
CA CYS A 868 18.13 -0.01 -16.47
C CYS A 868 18.88 -0.53 -17.71
N LYS A 869 19.13 -1.86 -17.78
CA LYS A 869 19.93 -2.49 -18.85
C LYS A 869 19.10 -3.38 -19.78
N ARG A 870 18.25 -4.27 -19.23
CA ARG A 870 17.50 -5.28 -20.00
C ARG A 870 16.02 -5.33 -19.63
N LEU A 871 15.16 -5.44 -20.64
CA LEU A 871 13.72 -5.62 -20.49
C LEU A 871 13.25 -6.86 -21.26
N TYR A 872 12.55 -7.76 -20.57
CA TYR A 872 12.01 -8.99 -21.15
C TYR A 872 10.48 -9.00 -21.06
N LEU A 873 9.83 -9.16 -22.21
CA LEU A 873 8.38 -9.07 -22.35
C LEU A 873 7.82 -10.43 -22.77
N PHE A 874 6.99 -11.03 -21.91
CA PHE A 874 6.37 -12.33 -22.20
C PHE A 874 4.88 -12.13 -22.46
N GLY A 875 4.40 -12.62 -23.60
CA GLY A 875 3.01 -12.46 -24.00
C GLY A 875 2.49 -13.68 -24.73
N GLN A 876 1.25 -14.05 -24.42
CA GLN A 876 0.55 -15.16 -25.06
C GLN A 876 -0.63 -14.63 -25.88
N VAL A 877 -0.79 -15.18 -27.08
CA VAL A 877 -1.95 -14.94 -27.96
C VAL A 877 -2.64 -16.27 -28.32
N PRO A 878 -3.98 -16.28 -28.44
CA PRO A 878 -4.69 -17.46 -28.92
C PRO A 878 -4.47 -17.68 -30.41
N GLU A 879 -4.35 -18.93 -30.81
CA GLU A 879 -4.46 -19.36 -32.21
C GLU A 879 -5.94 -19.59 -32.56
N LYS A 880 -6.43 -19.03 -33.67
CA LYS A 880 -7.77 -19.30 -34.19
C LYS A 880 -7.70 -19.51 -35.70
N ASP A 881 -8.33 -20.59 -36.18
CA ASP A 881 -8.46 -20.92 -37.60
C ASP A 881 -7.13 -20.95 -38.38
N GLY A 882 -6.02 -21.29 -37.71
CA GLY A 882 -4.70 -21.32 -38.35
C GLY A 882 -4.10 -19.94 -38.63
N GLU A 883 -4.51 -18.92 -37.88
CA GLU A 883 -3.89 -17.60 -37.82
C GLU A 883 -3.74 -17.13 -36.36
N ILE A 884 -2.82 -16.18 -36.12
CA ILE A 884 -2.68 -15.53 -34.82
C ILE A 884 -3.87 -14.57 -34.63
N SER A 885 -4.63 -14.76 -33.55
CA SER A 885 -5.69 -13.82 -33.19
C SER A 885 -5.14 -12.61 -32.43
N GLN A 886 -5.86 -11.49 -32.51
CA GLN A 886 -5.54 -10.31 -31.71
C GLN A 886 -5.53 -10.63 -30.21
N PRO A 887 -4.66 -9.97 -29.43
CA PRO A 887 -4.63 -10.14 -27.98
C PRO A 887 -5.98 -9.78 -27.35
N ASN A 888 -6.24 -10.39 -26.20
CA ASN A 888 -7.45 -10.15 -25.42
C ASN A 888 -7.63 -8.65 -25.11
N THR A 889 -8.78 -8.07 -25.44
CA THR A 889 -9.13 -6.68 -25.08
C THR A 889 -8.99 -6.47 -23.57
N GLY A 890 -8.31 -5.39 -23.17
CA GLY A 890 -8.02 -5.04 -21.77
C GLY A 890 -6.76 -5.70 -21.17
N SER A 891 -6.03 -6.51 -21.95
CA SER A 891 -4.71 -7.04 -21.58
C SER A 891 -3.60 -6.02 -21.86
N LEU A 892 -2.48 -6.10 -21.14
CA LEU A 892 -1.34 -5.20 -21.38
C LEU A 892 -0.76 -5.38 -22.79
N LEU A 893 -0.78 -6.62 -23.30
CA LEU A 893 -0.35 -6.95 -24.66
C LEU A 893 -1.22 -6.27 -25.72
N SER A 894 -2.51 -6.05 -25.46
CA SER A 894 -3.39 -5.36 -26.42
C SER A 894 -2.98 -3.91 -26.70
N TYR A 895 -2.46 -3.21 -25.69
CA TYR A 895 -1.96 -1.84 -25.86
C TYR A 895 -0.58 -1.80 -26.51
N LEU A 896 0.25 -2.82 -26.27
CA LEU A 896 1.59 -2.94 -26.86
C LEU A 896 1.56 -3.53 -28.29
N TRP A 897 0.43 -4.11 -28.71
CA TRP A 897 0.28 -4.85 -29.96
C TRP A 897 0.82 -4.13 -31.20
N PRO A 898 0.60 -2.81 -31.41
CA PRO A 898 1.13 -2.10 -32.58
C PRO A 898 2.65 -2.20 -32.75
N VAL A 899 3.38 -2.47 -31.66
CA VAL A 899 4.85 -2.50 -31.62
C VAL A 899 5.38 -3.93 -31.73
N VAL A 900 4.67 -4.91 -31.18
CA VAL A 900 5.17 -6.29 -31.04
C VAL A 900 4.52 -7.29 -32.00
N ALA A 901 3.45 -6.91 -32.71
CA ALA A 901 2.71 -7.82 -33.59
C ALA A 901 3.61 -8.53 -34.60
N ASP A 902 4.52 -7.82 -35.27
CA ASP A 902 5.41 -8.40 -36.28
C ASP A 902 6.25 -9.54 -35.71
N ARG A 903 6.75 -9.37 -34.47
CA ARG A 903 7.55 -10.41 -33.80
C ARG A 903 6.75 -11.66 -33.46
N PHE A 904 5.47 -11.51 -33.10
CA PHE A 904 4.56 -12.64 -32.91
C PHE A 904 4.31 -13.37 -34.25
N HIS A 905 4.11 -12.63 -35.34
CA HIS A 905 3.94 -13.21 -36.68
C HIS A 905 5.19 -13.96 -37.15
N GLU A 906 6.39 -13.40 -36.96
CA GLU A 906 7.66 -14.07 -37.29
C GLU A 906 7.83 -15.40 -36.56
N VAL A 907 7.60 -15.42 -35.24
CA VAL A 907 7.75 -16.66 -34.45
C VAL A 907 6.70 -17.68 -34.84
N TRP A 908 5.47 -17.27 -35.08
CA TRP A 908 4.42 -18.17 -35.56
C TRP A 908 4.75 -18.79 -36.92
N GLN A 909 5.20 -17.99 -37.89
CA GLN A 909 5.65 -18.48 -39.21
C GLN A 909 6.84 -19.45 -39.10
N THR A 910 7.72 -19.23 -38.13
CA THR A 910 8.86 -20.12 -37.88
C THR A 910 8.46 -21.40 -37.15
N SER A 911 7.36 -21.36 -36.37
CA SER A 911 6.79 -22.50 -35.65
C SER A 911 5.81 -23.34 -36.49
N LEU A 912 5.29 -22.81 -37.61
CA LEU A 912 4.54 -23.53 -38.64
C LEU A 912 5.42 -24.63 -39.27
N GLY A 913 5.51 -25.78 -38.60
CA GLY A 913 6.33 -26.91 -39.00
C GLY A 913 7.16 -27.54 -37.88
N LYS A 914 7.19 -26.94 -36.69
CA LYS A 914 7.65 -27.60 -35.46
C LYS A 914 6.45 -27.74 -34.54
N ASP A 915 5.84 -28.92 -34.55
CA ASP A 915 5.11 -29.37 -33.37
C ASP A 915 6.13 -29.28 -32.22
N ILE A 916 5.99 -28.25 -31.39
CA ILE A 916 6.58 -28.29 -30.07
C ILE A 916 5.78 -29.38 -29.38
N ALA A 917 6.27 -30.61 -29.50
CA ALA A 917 5.84 -31.68 -28.64
C ALA A 917 6.03 -31.14 -27.24
N ALA A 918 4.91 -30.82 -26.58
CA ALA A 918 4.90 -30.69 -25.16
C ALA A 918 5.67 -31.90 -24.64
N PRO A 919 6.70 -31.74 -23.79
CA PRO A 919 7.21 -32.90 -23.10
C PRO A 919 6.00 -33.58 -22.51
N GLU A 920 5.79 -34.85 -22.84
CA GLU A 920 4.98 -35.73 -22.01
C GLU A 920 5.72 -35.77 -20.67
N ILE A 921 5.50 -34.73 -19.85
CA ILE A 921 5.53 -34.90 -18.43
C ILE A 921 4.41 -35.90 -18.24
N GLU A 922 4.79 -37.15 -17.99
CA GLU A 922 3.88 -38.13 -17.47
C GLU A 922 3.04 -37.38 -16.44
N THR A 923 1.75 -37.22 -16.72
CA THR A 923 0.76 -36.98 -15.68
C THR A 923 0.67 -38.27 -14.85
N GLY A 924 1.81 -38.72 -14.33
CA GLY A 924 1.96 -39.37 -13.06
C GLY A 924 1.62 -38.37 -11.97
N GLY A 925 0.41 -37.81 -12.04
CA GLY A 925 -0.41 -37.60 -10.86
C GLY A 925 -0.85 -38.95 -10.28
N GLN A 926 0.05 -39.95 -10.22
CA GLN A 926 0.22 -40.59 -8.92
C GLN A 926 0.77 -39.47 -8.05
N GLY A 927 -0.13 -38.62 -7.53
CA GLY A 927 0.24 -37.77 -6.41
C GLY A 927 0.96 -38.70 -5.46
N GLU A 928 2.23 -38.41 -5.15
CA GLU A 928 2.97 -39.16 -4.15
C GLU A 928 1.96 -39.47 -3.06
N PRO A 929 1.68 -40.75 -2.76
CA PRO A 929 0.54 -41.10 -1.93
C PRO A 929 0.72 -40.30 -0.67
N LEU A 930 -0.12 -39.26 -0.46
CA LEU A 930 0.04 -38.21 0.54
C LEU A 930 0.73 -38.86 1.72
N ARG A 931 2.05 -38.68 1.86
CA ARG A 931 2.80 -39.37 2.91
C ARG A 931 2.27 -38.71 4.16
N ARG A 932 1.23 -39.32 4.73
CA ARG A 932 0.58 -38.85 5.95
C ARG A 932 1.63 -39.07 7.02
N PHE A 933 2.50 -38.09 7.20
CA PHE A 933 3.33 -37.98 8.37
C PHE A 933 2.36 -37.95 9.54
N ARG A 934 2.24 -39.10 10.19
CA ARG A 934 1.55 -39.26 11.45
C ARG A 934 2.65 -39.40 12.47
N LEU A 935 2.49 -38.74 13.60
CA LEU A 935 3.36 -39.01 14.74
C LEU A 935 3.41 -40.53 14.99
N SER A 936 4.61 -41.05 15.27
CA SER A 936 4.76 -42.44 15.72
C SER A 936 3.87 -42.70 16.95
N LEU A 937 3.41 -43.94 17.09
CA LEU A 937 2.66 -44.39 18.27
C LEU A 937 3.54 -44.32 19.53
N ASP A 938 4.85 -44.50 19.37
CA ASP A 938 5.84 -44.47 20.46
C ASP A 938 6.34 -43.05 20.77
N TRP A 939 5.82 -42.04 20.06
CA TRP A 939 6.16 -40.66 20.36
C TRP A 939 5.58 -40.29 21.72
N THR A 940 6.47 -39.88 22.61
CA THR A 940 6.17 -39.39 23.94
C THR A 940 6.38 -37.88 23.96
N SER A 941 5.48 -37.15 24.61
CA SER A 941 5.73 -35.73 24.85
C SER A 941 6.97 -35.61 25.71
N CYS A 942 7.85 -34.65 25.43
CA CYS A 942 8.94 -34.37 26.36
C CYS A 942 8.32 -34.05 27.73
N PRO A 943 8.70 -34.75 28.83
CA PRO A 943 8.11 -34.53 30.15
C PRO A 943 8.59 -33.22 30.81
N SER A 944 9.57 -32.53 30.23
CA SER A 944 9.83 -31.13 30.57
C SER A 944 8.83 -30.25 29.81
N PRO A 945 8.31 -29.17 30.43
CA PRO A 945 7.89 -28.04 29.61
C PRO A 945 9.07 -27.78 28.68
N ILE A 946 8.89 -27.93 27.37
CA ILE A 946 9.87 -27.40 26.42
C ILE A 946 10.09 -25.98 26.95
N PRO A 947 11.29 -25.61 27.45
CA PRO A 947 11.53 -24.22 27.70
C PRO A 947 11.24 -23.62 26.33
N LEU A 948 10.18 -22.79 26.26
CA LEU A 948 9.82 -22.09 25.03
C LEU A 948 11.13 -21.81 24.34
N LEU A 949 11.25 -22.21 23.07
CA LEU A 949 12.25 -21.64 22.18
C LEU A 949 12.34 -20.20 22.65
N GLN A 950 13.46 -19.83 23.28
CA GLN A 950 13.70 -18.47 23.67
C GLN A 950 13.82 -17.80 22.32
N ARG A 951 12.67 -17.50 21.70
CA ARG A 951 12.56 -16.46 20.74
C ARG A 951 13.32 -15.36 21.43
N SER A 952 14.30 -14.84 20.73
CA SER A 952 14.89 -13.55 21.06
C SER A 952 13.84 -12.45 20.83
N GLY A 953 12.59 -12.71 21.23
CA GLY A 953 11.63 -11.74 21.64
C GLY A 953 12.08 -11.27 23.01
N VAL A 954 12.32 -9.99 23.07
CA VAL A 954 12.29 -9.21 24.29
C VAL A 954 10.90 -9.43 24.91
N GLU A 955 10.73 -10.50 25.70
CA GLU A 955 9.56 -10.69 26.54
C GLU A 955 9.99 -10.73 28.00
N LEU A 956 9.48 -9.73 28.69
CA LEU A 956 9.43 -9.58 30.13
C LEU A 956 8.84 -10.87 30.71
N ARG A 957 9.69 -11.70 31.32
CA ARG A 957 9.19 -12.73 32.24
C ARG A 957 8.62 -12.00 33.45
N ASP A 958 7.31 -12.07 33.62
CA ASP A 958 6.69 -11.94 34.92
C ASP A 958 7.23 -13.09 35.79
N ILE A 959 8.11 -12.70 36.69
CA ILE A 959 8.44 -13.50 37.86
C ILE A 959 7.46 -13.04 38.93
N GLU A 960 6.82 -13.97 39.63
CA GLU A 960 6.18 -13.66 40.91
C GLU A 960 7.25 -13.17 41.89
N PHE A 961 7.49 -11.87 41.86
CA PHE A 961 8.24 -11.11 42.84
C PHE A 961 7.49 -9.80 43.05
N GLU A 962 7.26 -9.45 44.31
CA GLU A 962 6.69 -8.17 44.72
C GLU A 962 7.60 -6.95 44.40
N TRP A 963 8.53 -7.09 43.45
CA TRP A 963 9.62 -6.16 43.17
C TRP A 963 9.71 -5.86 41.66
N ALA A 964 8.74 -5.12 41.12
CA ALA A 964 8.96 -3.94 40.25
C ALA A 964 7.73 -3.60 39.38
N GLY A 965 6.78 -2.85 39.95
CA GLY A 965 5.96 -1.95 39.13
C GLY A 965 6.83 -0.86 38.46
N GLU A 966 6.27 -0.11 37.51
CA GLU A 966 6.95 1.04 36.85
C GLU A 966 7.68 1.95 37.85
N GLU A 967 7.11 2.12 39.04
CA GLU A 967 7.67 2.90 40.15
C GLU A 967 9.09 2.46 40.59
N VAL A 968 9.39 1.15 40.67
CA VAL A 968 10.72 0.65 41.07
C VAL A 968 11.76 0.94 39.98
N ARG A 969 11.35 0.87 38.70
CA ARG A 969 12.21 1.23 37.57
C ARG A 969 12.55 2.71 37.58
N HIS A 970 11.58 3.57 37.91
CA HIS A 970 11.82 5.01 38.10
C HIS A 970 12.77 5.28 39.26
N ILE A 971 12.61 4.59 40.40
CA ILE A 971 13.53 4.68 41.54
C ILE A 971 14.96 4.27 41.14
N GLY A 972 15.12 3.15 40.43
CA GLY A 972 16.42 2.68 39.95
C GLY A 972 17.11 3.71 39.04
N THR A 973 16.36 4.28 38.09
CA THR A 973 16.85 5.33 37.18
C THR A 973 17.31 6.57 37.94
N VAL A 974 16.56 6.98 38.98
CA VAL A 974 16.93 8.11 39.83
C VAL A 974 18.18 7.81 40.66
N ILE A 975 18.33 6.60 41.19
CA ILE A 975 19.54 6.18 41.93
C ILE A 975 20.77 6.22 41.02
N HIS A 976 20.70 5.65 39.82
CA HIS A 976 21.78 5.70 38.82
C HIS A 976 22.20 7.14 38.50
N ARG A 977 21.22 8.02 38.26
CA ARG A 977 21.47 9.44 37.99
C ARG A 977 22.13 10.18 39.15
N ILE A 978 21.75 9.86 40.39
CA ILE A 978 22.40 10.43 41.59
C ILE A 978 23.83 9.89 41.73
N PHE A 979 24.06 8.61 41.47
CA PHE A 979 25.39 7.99 41.53
C PHE A 979 26.32 8.53 40.44
N GLN A 980 25.80 8.79 39.23
CA GLN A 980 26.51 9.52 38.19
C GLN A 980 26.93 10.90 38.70
N TYR A 981 25.98 11.68 39.25
CA TYR A 981 26.28 13.01 39.78
C TYR A 981 27.35 12.98 40.88
N ILE A 982 27.26 12.03 41.81
CA ILE A 982 28.25 11.83 42.87
C ILE A 982 29.63 11.52 42.27
N GLY A 983 29.66 10.59 41.30
CA GLY A 983 30.89 10.15 40.66
C GLY A 983 31.58 11.20 39.78
N GLU A 984 30.84 12.21 39.31
CA GLU A 984 31.36 13.32 38.48
C GLU A 984 31.71 14.55 39.32
N ASN A 985 31.01 14.82 40.43
CA ASN A 985 31.05 16.13 41.10
C ASN A 985 31.48 16.09 42.58
N CYS A 986 31.55 14.94 43.24
CA CYS A 986 31.82 14.86 44.68
C CYS A 986 33.15 14.14 44.97
N ALA A 987 34.12 14.85 45.56
CA ALA A 987 35.27 14.24 46.24
C ALA A 987 34.84 13.72 47.62
N GLY A 988 35.35 12.55 48.04
CA GLY A 988 34.80 11.70 49.10
C GLY A 988 34.43 12.34 50.46
N GLU A 989 34.92 13.53 50.80
CA GLU A 989 34.59 14.24 52.05
C GLU A 989 33.28 15.06 52.00
N LEU A 990 32.69 15.30 50.82
CA LEU A 990 31.49 16.16 50.63
C LEU A 990 30.14 15.42 50.66
N LEU A 991 30.14 14.08 50.74
CA LEU A 991 28.95 13.23 50.57
C LEU A 991 27.84 13.46 51.61
N THR A 992 28.19 13.84 52.84
CA THR A 992 27.20 13.98 53.94
C THR A 992 26.35 15.25 53.82
N GLN A 993 26.92 16.35 53.31
CA GLN A 993 26.17 17.60 53.05
C GLN A 993 25.25 17.47 51.83
N GLU A 994 25.68 16.70 50.82
CA GLU A 994 24.91 16.49 49.59
C GLU A 994 23.69 15.57 49.79
N ARG A 995 23.68 14.63 50.76
CA ARG A 995 22.51 13.75 51.02
C ARG A 995 21.18 14.51 51.17
N ARG A 996 21.15 15.59 51.96
CA ARG A 996 19.91 16.39 52.16
C ARG A 996 19.48 17.12 50.88
N ARG A 997 20.44 17.53 50.06
CA ARG A 997 20.19 18.19 48.77
C ARG A 997 19.70 17.17 47.74
N MET A 998 20.36 16.01 47.66
CA MET A 998 20.00 14.92 46.77
C MET A 998 18.61 14.36 47.06
N ARG A 999 18.19 14.28 48.34
CA ARG A 999 16.81 13.87 48.65
C ARG A 999 15.76 14.83 48.09
N LYS A 1000 16.03 16.15 48.06
CA LYS A 1000 15.12 17.13 47.43
C LYS A 1000 15.12 17.01 45.90
N VAL A 1001 16.29 16.80 45.30
CA VAL A 1001 16.42 16.62 43.85
C VAL A 1001 15.78 15.31 43.38
N ALA A 1002 15.95 14.23 44.15
CA ALA A 1002 15.32 12.93 43.91
C ALA A 1002 13.80 13.06 43.85
N LYS A 1003 13.18 13.88 44.72
CA LYS A 1003 11.73 14.14 44.68
C LYS A 1003 11.31 14.71 43.33
N ILE A 1004 11.99 15.74 42.85
CA ILE A 1004 11.69 16.39 41.56
C ILE A 1004 11.86 15.38 40.40
N TRP A 1005 12.90 14.55 40.44
CA TRP A 1005 13.13 13.55 39.40
C TRP A 1005 12.14 12.39 39.43
N LEU A 1006 11.68 11.96 40.61
CA LEU A 1006 10.63 10.96 40.77
C LEU A 1006 9.27 11.50 40.30
N GLU A 1007 8.95 12.77 40.61
CA GLU A 1007 7.75 13.46 40.11
C GLU A 1007 7.77 13.54 38.57
N ALA A 1008 8.89 13.97 37.99
CA ALA A 1008 9.05 14.05 36.53
C ALA A 1008 9.03 12.67 35.85
N ALA A 1009 9.39 11.61 36.58
CA ALA A 1009 9.33 10.24 36.10
C ALA A 1009 7.93 9.60 36.22
N GLY A 1010 6.94 10.31 36.78
CA GLY A 1010 5.56 9.83 36.87
C GLY A 1010 5.22 9.03 38.13
N VAL A 1011 6.05 9.07 39.18
CA VAL A 1011 5.75 8.39 40.45
C VAL A 1011 4.59 9.11 41.17
N PRO A 1012 3.47 8.43 41.47
CA PRO A 1012 2.29 9.07 42.05
C PRO A 1012 2.51 9.47 43.52
N ASP A 1013 1.85 10.55 43.95
CA ASP A 1013 2.04 11.18 45.28
C ASP A 1013 1.92 10.21 46.46
N HIS A 1014 0.99 9.24 46.38
CA HIS A 1014 0.76 8.26 47.45
C HIS A 1014 1.94 7.29 47.65
N ARG A 1015 2.83 7.15 46.66
CA ARG A 1015 4.04 6.30 46.70
C ARG A 1015 5.34 7.10 46.82
N MET A 1016 5.27 8.43 46.73
CA MET A 1016 6.43 9.32 46.75
C MET A 1016 7.28 9.19 48.03
N LEU A 1017 6.63 9.08 49.20
CA LEU A 1017 7.36 8.90 50.48
C LEU A 1017 8.17 7.61 50.50
N TRP A 1018 7.57 6.51 50.05
CA TRP A 1018 8.22 5.21 49.96
C TRP A 1018 9.39 5.23 48.97
N ALA A 1019 9.21 5.83 47.79
CA ALA A 1019 10.26 5.98 46.79
C ALA A 1019 11.46 6.81 47.30
N LEU A 1020 11.18 7.92 48.00
CA LEU A 1020 12.22 8.76 48.61
C LEU A 1020 13.00 8.04 49.72
N ASP A 1021 12.34 7.21 50.52
CA ASP A 1021 13.03 6.40 51.53
C ASP A 1021 13.96 5.36 50.89
N MET A 1022 13.58 4.77 49.76
CA MET A 1022 14.47 3.86 49.02
C MET A 1022 15.71 4.57 48.47
N VAL A 1023 15.55 5.74 47.86
CA VAL A 1023 16.68 6.53 47.37
C VAL A 1023 17.60 6.92 48.53
N ASP A 1024 17.02 7.33 49.67
CA ASP A 1024 17.80 7.74 50.84
C ASP A 1024 18.53 6.56 51.50
N GLN A 1025 17.92 5.37 51.51
CA GLN A 1025 18.56 4.14 51.97
C GLN A 1025 19.73 3.74 51.06
N ALA A 1026 19.57 3.82 49.74
CA ALA A 1026 20.63 3.54 48.77
C ALA A 1026 21.83 4.48 48.97
N LEU A 1027 21.57 5.77 49.19
CA LEU A 1027 22.60 6.77 49.48
C LEU A 1027 23.28 6.52 50.83
N GLN A 1028 22.51 6.18 51.86
CA GLN A 1028 23.06 5.84 53.16
C GLN A 1028 23.98 4.63 53.09
N ASN A 1029 23.54 3.55 52.44
CA ASN A 1029 24.31 2.33 52.28
C ASN A 1029 25.60 2.59 51.51
N LEU A 1030 25.54 3.32 50.39
CA LEU A 1030 26.73 3.69 49.62
C LEU A 1030 27.78 4.42 50.48
N MET A 1031 27.32 5.29 51.38
CA MET A 1031 28.21 6.05 52.27
C MET A 1031 28.73 5.24 53.46
N THR A 1032 27.99 4.26 53.96
CA THR A 1032 28.41 3.46 55.13
C THR A 1032 29.20 2.21 54.75
N ASP A 1033 28.99 1.69 53.53
CA ASP A 1033 29.63 0.49 53.03
C ASP A 1033 31.07 0.79 52.57
N PRO A 1034 32.10 0.14 53.15
CA PRO A 1034 33.48 0.30 52.71
C PRO A 1034 33.68 0.07 51.20
N ARG A 1035 32.89 -0.83 50.59
CA ARG A 1035 32.98 -1.09 49.15
C ARG A 1035 32.37 0.03 48.32
N GLY A 1036 31.23 0.57 48.74
CA GLY A 1036 30.62 1.75 48.13
C GLY A 1036 31.57 2.95 48.15
N GLN A 1037 32.22 3.22 49.29
CA GLN A 1037 33.24 4.27 49.41
C GLN A 1037 34.44 4.03 48.49
N TRP A 1038 34.88 2.77 48.35
CA TRP A 1038 35.98 2.41 47.46
C TRP A 1038 35.62 2.63 45.97
N ILE A 1039 34.39 2.33 45.53
CA ILE A 1039 33.95 2.54 44.13
C ILE A 1039 34.04 4.03 43.73
N PHE A 1040 33.80 4.93 44.70
CA PHE A 1040 33.81 6.38 44.50
C PHE A 1040 35.07 7.06 45.06
N ASN A 1041 36.14 6.30 45.30
CA ASN A 1041 37.41 6.88 45.76
C ASN A 1041 38.00 7.82 44.68
N ALA A 1042 38.43 9.01 45.10
CA ALA A 1042 39.03 10.03 44.25
C ALA A 1042 40.45 9.68 43.77
N GLU A 1043 41.08 8.66 44.36
CA GLU A 1043 42.44 8.22 44.00
C GLU A 1043 42.48 7.31 42.77
N HIS A 1044 41.34 6.91 42.21
CA HIS A 1044 41.28 6.10 40.99
C HIS A 1044 41.58 6.93 39.75
N GLU A 1045 42.21 6.30 38.75
CA GLU A 1045 42.55 6.94 37.48
C GLU A 1045 41.56 6.53 36.38
N HIS A 1046 41.46 7.31 35.28
CA HIS A 1046 40.59 7.00 34.13
C HIS A 1046 39.12 6.73 34.52
N VAL A 1047 38.60 7.54 35.44
CA VAL A 1047 37.26 7.40 36.00
C VAL A 1047 36.21 7.92 35.02
N SER A 1048 35.14 7.16 34.82
CA SER A 1048 33.97 7.56 34.04
C SER A 1048 32.68 6.95 34.61
N SER A 1049 31.60 7.71 34.60
CA SER A 1049 30.24 7.24 34.93
C SER A 1049 29.36 7.30 33.68
N GLU A 1050 28.40 6.38 33.55
CA GLU A 1050 27.47 6.33 32.40
C GLU A 1050 28.20 6.36 31.04
N MET A 1051 29.30 5.62 30.94
CA MET A 1051 30.17 5.65 29.77
C MET A 1051 29.51 4.91 28.60
N ALA A 1052 28.98 5.66 27.64
CA ALA A 1052 28.43 5.11 26.41
C ALA A 1052 29.55 4.67 25.46
N LEU A 1053 29.57 3.37 25.14
CA LEU A 1053 30.49 2.77 24.19
C LEU A 1053 29.73 2.16 23.00
N THR A 1054 30.33 2.19 21.82
CA THR A 1054 29.84 1.45 20.65
C THR A 1054 30.93 0.50 20.21
N GLY A 1055 30.62 -0.78 20.17
CA GLY A 1055 31.55 -1.83 19.80
C GLY A 1055 30.86 -2.96 19.07
N VAL A 1056 31.62 -3.72 18.32
CA VAL A 1056 31.12 -4.92 17.65
C VAL A 1056 31.24 -6.08 18.62
N ASP A 1057 30.14 -6.78 18.92
CA ASP A 1057 30.18 -7.94 19.82
C ASP A 1057 30.95 -9.12 19.20
N ARG A 1058 31.02 -10.26 19.90
CA ARG A 1058 31.70 -11.47 19.38
C ARG A 1058 31.07 -12.03 18.10
N THR A 1059 29.83 -11.62 17.76
CA THR A 1059 29.06 -12.10 16.60
C THR A 1059 29.13 -11.17 15.39
N GLY A 1060 29.90 -10.07 15.46
CA GLY A 1060 30.02 -9.13 14.34
C GLY A 1060 28.92 -8.06 14.32
N VAL A 1061 28.03 -8.01 15.32
CA VAL A 1061 26.93 -7.04 15.38
C VAL A 1061 27.35 -5.79 16.16
N PRO A 1062 27.17 -4.58 15.61
CA PRO A 1062 27.41 -3.34 16.35
C PRO A 1062 26.39 -3.20 17.48
N ARG A 1063 26.88 -3.13 18.72
CA ARG A 1063 26.08 -2.85 19.92
C ARG A 1063 26.52 -1.56 20.57
N ARG A 1064 25.54 -0.76 20.99
CA ARG A 1064 25.75 0.36 21.90
C ARG A 1064 25.51 -0.12 23.33
N VAL A 1065 26.47 0.11 24.21
CA VAL A 1065 26.38 -0.21 25.63
C VAL A 1065 26.64 1.04 26.46
N VAL A 1066 26.09 1.10 27.67
CA VAL A 1066 26.36 2.16 28.65
C VAL A 1066 26.81 1.47 29.93
N VAL A 1067 27.95 1.89 30.46
CA VAL A 1067 28.55 1.31 31.67
C VAL A 1067 28.37 2.29 32.83
N ASP A 1068 27.70 1.85 33.89
CA ASP A 1068 27.35 2.69 35.05
C ASP A 1068 28.59 3.36 35.67
N ARG A 1069 29.65 2.57 35.93
CA ARG A 1069 30.92 3.09 36.47
C ARG A 1069 32.12 2.29 35.98
N THR A 1070 33.18 2.99 35.61
CA THR A 1070 34.48 2.38 35.30
C THR A 1070 35.65 3.24 35.76
N PHE A 1071 36.74 2.60 36.16
CA PHE A 1071 37.99 3.25 36.57
C PHE A 1071 39.16 2.27 36.55
N VAL A 1072 40.38 2.78 36.71
CA VAL A 1072 41.60 2.00 36.94
C VAL A 1072 42.03 2.19 38.38
N ASP A 1073 42.21 1.10 39.11
CA ASP A 1073 42.69 1.14 40.48
C ASP A 1073 44.22 1.32 40.57
N ARG A 1074 44.74 1.47 41.79
CA ARG A 1074 46.18 1.64 42.06
C ARG A 1074 47.04 0.46 41.62
N GLU A 1075 46.45 -0.72 41.44
CA GLU A 1075 47.14 -1.92 40.97
C GLU A 1075 47.18 -1.99 39.43
N GLY A 1076 46.60 -1.02 38.74
CA GLY A 1076 46.54 -0.94 37.28
C GLY A 1076 45.45 -1.82 36.66
N VAL A 1077 44.48 -2.28 37.45
CA VAL A 1077 43.36 -3.13 37.01
C VAL A 1077 42.17 -2.25 36.61
N ARG A 1078 41.60 -2.50 35.43
CA ARG A 1078 40.37 -1.85 34.96
C ARG A 1078 39.15 -2.49 35.62
N TRP A 1079 38.36 -1.70 36.31
CA TRP A 1079 37.07 -2.13 36.86
C TRP A 1079 35.92 -1.67 35.97
N VAL A 1080 35.00 -2.59 35.70
CA VAL A 1080 33.71 -2.33 35.04
C VAL A 1080 32.62 -2.74 36.02
N ILE A 1081 31.86 -1.75 36.50
CA ILE A 1081 30.93 -1.90 37.60
C ILE A 1081 29.53 -1.51 37.15
N ASP A 1082 28.54 -2.30 37.57
CA ASP A 1082 27.11 -2.08 37.33
C ASP A 1082 26.35 -2.10 38.67
N PHE A 1083 25.35 -1.22 38.80
CA PHE A 1083 24.57 -1.01 40.03
C PHE A 1083 23.17 -1.62 39.94
N LYS A 1084 22.81 -2.52 40.86
CA LYS A 1084 21.49 -3.20 40.86
C LYS A 1084 20.64 -2.88 42.08
N THR A 1085 19.49 -2.26 41.86
CA THR A 1085 18.56 -1.80 42.92
C THR A 1085 17.50 -2.86 43.30
N GLY A 1086 17.83 -4.16 43.18
CA GLY A 1086 16.93 -5.25 43.58
C GLY A 1086 16.80 -5.38 45.11
N ARG A 1087 15.66 -5.92 45.58
CA ARG A 1087 15.44 -6.27 47.00
C ARG A 1087 15.23 -7.78 47.11
N HIS A 1088 15.69 -8.39 48.20
CA HIS A 1088 15.45 -9.80 48.52
C HIS A 1088 14.41 -9.90 49.65
N VAL A 1089 13.44 -10.82 49.53
CA VAL A 1089 12.46 -11.15 50.59
C VAL A 1089 12.59 -12.63 51.03
N GLY A 1090 13.73 -13.27 50.71
CA GLY A 1090 14.05 -14.63 51.17
C GLY A 1090 15.04 -14.67 52.34
N THR A 1091 15.24 -15.86 52.90
CA THR A 1091 16.06 -16.09 54.11
C THR A 1091 17.57 -16.15 53.88
N ASP A 1092 18.03 -16.24 52.62
CA ASP A 1092 19.46 -16.36 52.29
C ASP A 1092 19.89 -15.35 51.23
N VAL A 1093 20.64 -14.32 51.64
CA VAL A 1093 21.08 -13.19 50.81
C VAL A 1093 22.21 -13.60 49.86
N ASP A 1094 23.07 -14.55 50.24
CA ASP A 1094 24.22 -14.93 49.44
C ASP A 1094 23.82 -15.72 48.19
N ILE A 1095 22.83 -16.61 48.31
CA ILE A 1095 22.26 -17.33 47.16
C ILE A 1095 21.65 -16.35 46.15
N PHE A 1096 20.96 -15.32 46.63
CA PHE A 1096 20.37 -14.27 45.78
C PHE A 1096 21.46 -13.49 45.01
N LEU A 1097 22.53 -13.09 45.69
CA LEU A 1097 23.64 -12.37 45.07
C LEU A 1097 24.37 -13.24 44.02
N ASP A 1098 24.52 -14.55 44.27
CA ASP A 1098 25.12 -15.49 43.32
C ASP A 1098 24.25 -15.70 42.07
N GLN A 1099 22.93 -15.78 42.25
CA GLN A 1099 21.97 -15.87 41.13
C GLN A 1099 21.98 -14.60 40.26
N GLU A 1100 22.02 -13.42 40.87
CA GLU A 1100 22.08 -12.16 40.13
C GLU A 1100 23.44 -11.96 39.46
N GLN A 1101 24.56 -12.40 40.06
CA GLN A 1101 25.85 -12.46 39.37
C GLN A 1101 25.75 -13.28 38.09
N GLU A 1102 25.17 -14.49 38.14
CA GLU A 1102 25.05 -15.35 36.96
C GLU A 1102 24.14 -14.73 35.89
N ARG A 1103 23.06 -14.05 36.32
CA ARG A 1103 22.14 -13.34 35.44
C ARG A 1103 22.79 -12.20 34.65
N TYR A 1104 23.64 -11.40 35.31
CA TYR A 1104 24.29 -10.24 34.69
C TYR A 1104 25.70 -10.52 34.15
N ARG A 1105 26.20 -11.75 34.31
CA ARG A 1105 27.52 -12.16 33.85
C ARG A 1105 27.74 -11.83 32.38
N ALA A 1106 26.83 -12.26 31.50
CA ALA A 1106 26.94 -12.04 30.06
C ALA A 1106 26.95 -10.54 29.66
N GLN A 1107 26.21 -9.71 30.39
CA GLN A 1107 26.16 -8.25 30.15
C GLN A 1107 27.51 -7.59 30.47
N LEU A 1108 28.04 -7.83 31.68
CA LEU A 1108 29.31 -7.29 32.13
C LEU A 1108 30.50 -7.84 31.32
N GLU A 1109 30.48 -9.13 30.95
CA GLU A 1109 31.48 -9.71 30.04
C GLU A 1109 31.41 -9.10 28.63
N GLY A 1110 30.21 -8.72 28.16
CA GLY A 1110 30.02 -7.94 26.96
C GLY A 1110 30.72 -6.57 27.04
N TYR A 1111 30.58 -5.87 28.17
CA TYR A 1111 31.25 -4.58 28.41
C TYR A 1111 32.77 -4.75 28.44
N ALA A 1112 33.27 -5.74 29.18
CA ALA A 1112 34.70 -6.05 29.23
C ALA A 1112 35.27 -6.43 27.86
N SER A 1113 34.51 -7.12 27.00
CA SER A 1113 34.98 -7.47 25.65
C SER A 1113 35.26 -6.24 24.78
N ILE A 1114 34.51 -5.16 24.97
CA ILE A 1114 34.71 -3.88 24.27
C ILE A 1114 35.94 -3.17 24.84
N PHE A 1115 36.06 -3.08 26.17
CA PHE A 1115 37.24 -2.50 26.82
C PHE A 1115 38.53 -3.23 26.46
N ARG A 1116 38.49 -4.57 26.34
CA ARG A 1116 39.66 -5.37 25.96
C ARG A 1116 40.18 -5.07 24.55
N ARG A 1117 39.33 -4.54 23.65
CA ARG A 1117 39.76 -4.05 22.33
C ARG A 1117 40.35 -2.64 22.39
N MET A 1118 40.12 -1.90 23.48
CA MET A 1118 40.62 -0.55 23.69
C MET A 1118 41.93 -0.53 24.49
N GLU A 1119 42.14 -1.50 25.38
CA GLU A 1119 43.33 -1.59 26.22
C GLU A 1119 43.68 -3.02 26.66
N ASP A 1120 44.96 -3.23 26.98
CA ASP A 1120 45.51 -4.54 27.36
C ASP A 1120 45.56 -4.80 28.88
N ARG A 1121 45.05 -3.89 29.70
CA ARG A 1121 45.02 -4.02 31.16
C ARG A 1121 44.17 -5.22 31.60
N PRO A 1122 44.49 -5.86 32.74
CA PRO A 1122 43.58 -6.84 33.34
C PRO A 1122 42.24 -6.17 33.69
N ILE A 1123 41.13 -6.83 33.37
CA ILE A 1123 39.78 -6.30 33.59
C ILE A 1123 39.07 -7.15 34.66
N ARG A 1124 38.52 -6.47 35.68
CA ARG A 1124 37.63 -7.06 36.68
C ARG A 1124 36.21 -6.53 36.54
N LEU A 1125 35.26 -7.42 36.72
CA LEU A 1125 33.84 -7.14 36.66
C LEU A 1125 33.27 -7.09 38.07
N GLY A 1126 32.38 -6.13 38.32
CA GLY A 1126 31.78 -5.91 39.62
C GLY A 1126 30.28 -5.63 39.55
N LEU A 1127 29.52 -6.23 40.46
CA LEU A 1127 28.10 -5.98 40.63
C LEU A 1127 27.86 -5.47 42.05
N TYR A 1128 27.34 -4.25 42.17
CA TYR A 1128 27.08 -3.60 43.46
C TYR A 1128 25.58 -3.37 43.69
N PHE A 1129 25.10 -3.74 44.87
CA PHE A 1129 23.69 -3.61 45.23
C PHE A 1129 23.52 -2.50 46.27
N PRO A 1130 23.07 -1.29 45.91
CA PRO A 1130 23.01 -0.19 46.87
C PRO A 1130 21.92 -0.33 47.93
N LEU A 1131 20.86 -1.11 47.69
CA LEU A 1131 19.80 -1.35 48.68
C LEU A 1131 20.10 -2.52 49.63
N LEU A 1132 21.01 -3.40 49.22
CA LEU A 1132 21.51 -4.54 49.98
C LEU A 1132 23.03 -4.47 49.88
N PRO A 1133 23.78 -3.90 50.85
CA PRO A 1133 25.22 -3.59 50.71
C PRO A 1133 26.05 -4.86 50.46
N GLY A 1134 26.02 -5.30 49.22
CA GLY A 1134 26.34 -6.62 48.75
C GLY A 1134 27.11 -6.47 47.46
N TRP A 1135 28.14 -7.30 47.32
CA TRP A 1135 29.13 -7.16 46.27
C TRP A 1135 29.47 -8.53 45.71
N ARG A 1136 29.55 -8.59 44.38
CA ARG A 1136 30.03 -9.74 43.64
C ARG A 1136 31.05 -9.28 42.60
N GLN A 1137 32.15 -10.02 42.48
CA GLN A 1137 33.22 -9.72 41.54
C GLN A 1137 33.81 -10.99 40.95
N TRP A 1138 34.29 -10.88 39.71
CA TRP A 1138 35.03 -11.94 39.05
C TRP A 1138 36.00 -11.35 38.03
N ASP A 1139 37.05 -12.12 37.71
CA ASP A 1139 38.02 -11.75 36.69
C ASP A 1139 37.46 -12.03 35.29
N TYR A 1140 37.67 -11.10 34.35
CA TYR A 1140 37.32 -11.35 32.95
C TYR A 1140 38.39 -12.24 32.30
N LEU A 1141 38.02 -13.49 32.01
CA LEU A 1141 38.86 -14.41 31.27
C LEU A 1141 38.46 -14.39 29.78
N PRO A 1142 39.32 -13.91 28.87
CA PRO A 1142 39.05 -14.04 27.44
C PRO A 1142 39.04 -15.54 27.10
N SER A 1143 37.88 -16.05 26.67
CA SER A 1143 37.76 -17.38 26.08
C SER A 1143 38.78 -17.46 24.93
N ARG A 1144 39.75 -18.39 25.03
CA ARG A 1144 40.71 -18.66 23.95
C ARG A 1144 39.90 -18.99 22.69
N SER A 1145 40.03 -18.11 21.70
CA SER A 1145 39.62 -18.18 20.28
C SER A 1145 38.79 -19.39 19.87
#